data_AF-A0A955EI99-F1
#
_entry.id   AF-A0A955EI99-F1
#
_cell.length_a   1.000
_cell.length_b   1.000
_cell.length_c   1.000
_cell.angle_alpha   90.00
_cell.angle_beta   90.00
_cell.angle_gamma   90.00
#
_symmetry.space_group_name_H-M   'P 1'
#
loop_
_entity.id
_entity.type
_entity.pdbx_description
1 polymer ?
#
loop_
_entity_poly.entity_id
_entity_poly.type
_entity_poly.pdbx_seq_one_letter_code
_entity_poly.pdbx_strand_id
1 'polypeptide(L)'
;MFRSLAVAMAVVSQGNMRTAETHLRVTRALGAVDTGMELAESRLAEAAARFVVAKGEIDADYAEELWYGTYDDEPVVIVLPPADGRAEDSLPDGIAEALEKHHAADDGDNIAGAITLPTPPEGWVIAPPIGLARTAQGQIVTAVQITYVPPDAEGRILVIATGYDWDYSRETWVTRTAQQDFSITKTVKHAVLGPSRMMIGRNVQVTGPLGVRYDSAALDTLDGPPLVVRSDFLGLSPELDAKLEDFYGAVLSDDTDGDNRLRTGHAIESQSLAGLNLTDYDGDEEPDAAFLDLTSDGIVDEYDVFLRHFDSNGDGRVVLSAALTEGTAHAGESPEFELDNALASLIDSGLPDRNGNGRSNGELVLGDWDWDTFDDNNGDGIRDVLDMDTDDVVLGYRDGVLDYRDRYSKIRGTAYFRAGRDQWETSHDEFGEEIGDYQQFVQGSIVPERGDQPVIFDASDAEVPEFTTEHFAAATLTLIDGADGTSFAQQVDEQWGDDPIPTLVESTPFGSPSPADWYLRPVYQDMVFKDVTIPMGTNALFINCTFVGVTHVEAYTDNTHASWSYYGQQERDVETGDLFWKYPPPPADSETALDKSYSEEGAPGYEELPDPLMVDIDLNKDGSTPDQCTNTKQLSNNLRFHDCLFVGSIVADTPQNYTQVRNKIQFTGATRFTTVHPTEPENAFLNPDPADLNDILSSSMMLPNYSVDIGTFNSPPEQDVRLHGAIIAGVLDARGNTEIVGTLLLTFDPTFGEGPLQDVFGNPVGNPAGFNASLGYFGTDDGDFESVDPADLPLVGGVPIVGWDTDGDGLV
;
A
#
# COMPACT_ATOMS: atom_id res chain seq x y z
N MET A 1 67.14 -8.18 -46.40
CA MET A 1 66.25 -7.04 -46.11
C MET A 1 64.78 -7.44 -46.07
N PHE A 2 64.21 -8.09 -47.10
CA PHE A 2 62.80 -8.53 -47.07
C PHE A 2 62.48 -9.63 -46.03
N ARG A 3 63.38 -10.60 -45.83
CA ARG A 3 63.20 -11.64 -44.79
C ARG A 3 63.22 -11.08 -43.35
N SER A 4 64.04 -10.06 -43.08
CA SER A 4 64.10 -9.43 -41.75
C SER A 4 62.88 -8.57 -41.46
N LEU A 5 62.29 -7.93 -42.48
CA LEU A 5 61.04 -7.18 -42.34
C LEU A 5 59.84 -8.11 -42.09
N ALA A 6 59.75 -9.22 -42.83
CA ALA A 6 58.69 -10.21 -42.63
C ALA A 6 58.73 -10.84 -41.22
N VAL A 7 59.93 -11.14 -40.71
CA VAL A 7 60.11 -11.63 -39.33
C VAL A 7 59.73 -10.56 -38.31
N ALA A 8 60.12 -9.31 -38.51
CA ALA A 8 59.74 -8.21 -37.62
C ALA A 8 58.22 -7.99 -37.59
N MET A 9 57.56 -8.00 -38.75
CA MET A 9 56.09 -7.89 -38.83
C MET A 9 55.40 -9.08 -38.18
N ALA A 10 55.89 -10.31 -38.38
CA ALA A 10 55.35 -11.49 -37.71
C ALA A 10 55.46 -11.42 -36.18
N VAL A 11 56.60 -10.92 -35.66
CA VAL A 11 56.80 -10.72 -34.22
C VAL A 11 55.87 -9.64 -33.66
N VAL A 12 55.69 -8.52 -34.37
CA VAL A 12 54.77 -7.45 -33.98
C VAL A 12 53.33 -7.94 -34.01
N SER A 13 52.91 -8.65 -35.06
CA SER A 13 51.57 -9.25 -35.16
C SER A 13 51.33 -10.28 -34.04
N GLN A 14 52.31 -11.11 -33.71
CA GLN A 14 52.23 -12.05 -32.58
C GLN A 14 52.12 -11.32 -31.24
N GLY A 15 52.83 -10.20 -31.06
CA GLY A 15 52.71 -9.33 -29.88
C GLY A 15 51.32 -8.70 -29.75
N ASN A 16 50.78 -8.17 -30.85
CA ASN A 16 49.44 -7.59 -30.89
C ASN A 16 48.36 -8.64 -30.58
N MET A 17 48.46 -9.85 -31.17
CA MET A 17 47.50 -10.93 -30.88
C MET A 17 47.55 -11.38 -29.43
N ARG A 18 48.74 -11.50 -28.82
CA ARG A 18 48.86 -11.84 -27.38
C ARG A 18 48.26 -10.76 -26.49
N THR A 19 48.41 -9.49 -26.86
CA THR A 19 47.86 -8.36 -26.11
C THR A 19 46.34 -8.35 -26.20
N ALA A 20 45.79 -8.51 -27.41
CA ALA A 20 44.35 -8.61 -27.63
C ALA A 20 43.74 -9.82 -26.92
N GLU A 21 44.39 -10.98 -26.97
CA GLU A 21 43.96 -12.17 -26.25
C GLU A 21 43.96 -11.94 -24.73
N THR A 22 45.03 -11.34 -24.18
CA THR A 22 45.08 -11.01 -22.75
C THR A 22 43.96 -10.03 -22.35
N HIS A 23 43.69 -9.02 -23.18
CA HIS A 23 42.61 -8.08 -22.93
C HIS A 23 41.24 -8.77 -22.94
N LEU A 24 40.96 -9.63 -23.92
CA LEU A 24 39.70 -10.38 -23.98
C LEU A 24 39.48 -11.25 -22.73
N ARG A 25 40.53 -11.89 -22.22
CA ARG A 25 40.45 -12.68 -20.99
C ARG A 25 40.19 -11.82 -19.76
N VAL A 26 40.83 -10.65 -19.67
CA VAL A 26 40.54 -9.69 -18.60
C VAL A 26 39.10 -9.21 -18.67
N THR A 27 38.58 -8.88 -19.87
CA THR A 27 37.18 -8.48 -20.05
C THR A 27 36.20 -9.59 -19.67
N ARG A 28 36.49 -10.85 -20.00
CA ARG A 28 35.64 -11.98 -19.58
C ARG A 28 35.70 -12.24 -18.08
N ALA A 29 36.89 -12.14 -17.47
CA ALA A 29 37.02 -12.24 -16.02
C ALA A 29 36.30 -11.09 -15.30
N LEU A 30 36.26 -9.88 -15.88
CA LEU A 30 35.44 -8.77 -15.37
C LEU A 30 33.94 -9.06 -15.52
N GLY A 31 33.48 -9.46 -16.71
CA GLY A 31 32.07 -9.83 -16.90
C GLY A 31 31.63 -10.98 -15.98
N ALA A 32 32.54 -11.91 -15.65
CA ALA A 32 32.28 -12.95 -14.67
C ALA A 32 32.15 -12.41 -13.24
N VAL A 33 32.87 -11.35 -12.89
CA VAL A 33 32.70 -10.65 -11.60
C VAL A 33 31.34 -9.97 -11.55
N ASP A 34 30.96 -9.25 -12.61
CA ASP A 34 29.69 -8.51 -12.65
C ASP A 34 28.50 -9.48 -12.52
N THR A 35 28.46 -10.53 -13.35
CA THR A 35 27.43 -11.59 -13.23
C THR A 35 27.48 -12.31 -11.88
N GLY A 36 28.68 -12.49 -11.32
CA GLY A 36 28.83 -13.13 -10.01
C GLY A 36 28.36 -12.27 -8.85
N MET A 37 28.46 -10.95 -8.94
CA MET A 37 27.96 -10.04 -7.91
C MET A 37 26.43 -10.03 -7.92
N GLU A 38 25.81 -9.92 -9.10
CA GLU A 38 24.35 -9.99 -9.27
C GLU A 38 23.79 -11.34 -8.80
N LEU A 39 24.47 -12.45 -9.13
CA LEU A 39 24.12 -13.75 -8.59
C LEU A 39 24.29 -13.79 -7.06
N ALA A 40 25.36 -13.21 -6.51
CA ALA A 40 25.60 -13.23 -5.07
C ALA A 40 24.52 -12.47 -4.30
N GLU A 41 24.14 -11.30 -4.80
CA GLU A 41 23.06 -10.46 -4.28
C GLU A 41 21.72 -11.20 -4.30
N SER A 42 21.31 -11.74 -5.45
CA SER A 42 20.07 -12.51 -5.59
C SER A 42 20.03 -13.70 -4.61
N ARG A 43 21.14 -14.44 -4.50
CA ARG A 43 21.24 -15.60 -3.60
C ARG A 43 21.20 -15.19 -2.13
N LEU A 44 21.78 -14.05 -1.76
CA LEU A 44 21.74 -13.48 -0.41
C LEU A 44 20.35 -12.98 -0.05
N ALA A 45 19.70 -12.25 -0.95
CA ALA A 45 18.33 -11.78 -0.79
C ALA A 45 17.37 -12.96 -0.58
N GLU A 46 17.47 -13.99 -1.40
CA GLU A 46 16.65 -15.19 -1.26
C GLU A 46 16.92 -15.92 0.06
N ALA A 47 18.19 -16.05 0.48
CA ALA A 47 18.55 -16.68 1.74
C ALA A 47 18.02 -15.90 2.95
N ALA A 48 18.14 -14.57 2.94
CA ALA A 48 17.65 -13.71 4.01
C ALA A 48 16.11 -13.67 4.07
N ALA A 49 15.42 -13.66 2.91
CA ALA A 49 13.97 -13.61 2.82
C ALA A 49 13.26 -14.85 3.40
N ARG A 50 14.01 -15.91 3.72
CA ARG A 50 13.49 -17.11 4.40
C ARG A 50 13.23 -16.87 5.89
N PHE A 51 13.78 -15.83 6.49
CA PHE A 51 13.67 -15.56 7.92
C PHE A 51 12.61 -14.50 8.17
N VAL A 52 11.41 -14.93 8.59
CA VAL A 52 10.33 -14.03 9.00
C VAL A 52 10.52 -13.71 10.47
N VAL A 53 10.72 -12.43 10.79
CA VAL A 53 11.12 -11.95 12.13
C VAL A 53 10.11 -10.97 12.70
N ALA A 54 9.83 -11.06 14.00
CA ALA A 54 8.94 -10.09 14.67
C ALA A 54 9.66 -8.78 15.04
N LYS A 55 10.95 -8.82 15.39
CA LYS A 55 11.75 -7.61 15.70
C LYS A 55 11.71 -6.63 14.52
N GLY A 56 11.45 -5.35 14.76
CA GLY A 56 11.28 -4.32 13.73
C GLY A 56 12.61 -3.86 13.10
N GLU A 57 13.68 -3.81 13.89
CA GLU A 57 14.99 -3.32 13.48
C GLU A 57 16.01 -4.47 13.40
N ILE A 58 16.82 -4.48 12.33
CA ILE A 58 17.96 -5.37 12.15
C ILE A 58 19.24 -4.61 12.54
N ASP A 59 19.53 -4.56 13.83
CA ASP A 59 20.79 -4.02 14.35
C ASP A 59 21.95 -5.01 14.12
N ALA A 60 23.19 -4.56 14.39
CA ALA A 60 24.39 -5.36 14.15
C ALA A 60 24.40 -6.69 14.94
N ASP A 61 23.95 -6.67 16.19
CA ASP A 61 23.87 -7.86 17.04
C ASP A 61 22.83 -8.85 16.48
N TYR A 62 21.65 -8.36 16.06
CA TYR A 62 20.61 -9.21 15.50
C TYR A 62 20.96 -9.72 14.09
N ALA A 63 21.66 -8.93 13.28
CA ALA A 63 22.21 -9.39 12.01
C ALA A 63 23.20 -10.55 12.22
N GLU A 64 24.07 -10.46 13.23
CA GLU A 64 24.97 -11.54 13.62
C GLU A 64 24.19 -12.79 14.08
N GLU A 65 23.16 -12.61 14.92
CA GLU A 65 22.30 -13.71 15.37
C GLU A 65 21.57 -14.41 14.22
N LEU A 66 21.02 -13.67 13.26
CA LEU A 66 20.37 -14.21 12.06
C LEU A 66 21.38 -14.91 11.13
N TRP A 67 22.60 -14.37 11.03
CA TRP A 67 23.66 -14.98 10.22
C TRP A 67 24.02 -16.37 10.73
N TYR A 68 24.21 -16.50 12.06
CA TYR A 68 24.63 -17.73 12.71
C TYR A 68 23.49 -18.66 13.15
N GLY A 69 22.25 -18.18 13.17
CA GLY A 69 21.11 -18.95 13.68
C GLY A 69 21.10 -19.09 15.20
N THR A 70 21.57 -18.07 15.91
CA THR A 70 21.77 -18.08 17.37
C THR A 70 20.78 -17.21 18.14
N TYR A 71 19.75 -16.73 17.47
CA TYR A 71 18.67 -15.94 18.07
C TYR A 71 17.90 -16.75 19.13
N ASP A 72 17.39 -16.06 20.15
CA ASP A 72 16.53 -16.64 21.18
C ASP A 72 15.16 -17.07 20.61
N ASP A 73 14.45 -17.96 21.30
CA ASP A 73 13.11 -18.44 20.89
C ASP A 73 12.04 -17.31 20.87
N GLU A 74 12.31 -16.16 21.50
CA GLU A 74 11.45 -14.97 21.50
C GLU A 74 12.26 -13.70 21.15
N PRO A 75 11.83 -12.87 20.18
CA PRO A 75 10.68 -13.06 19.30
C PRO A 75 10.88 -14.21 18.30
N VAL A 76 9.82 -14.98 18.03
CA VAL A 76 9.86 -16.16 17.16
C VAL A 76 10.38 -15.77 15.77
N VAL A 77 11.45 -16.41 15.34
CA VAL A 77 11.92 -16.39 13.94
C VAL A 77 11.34 -17.61 13.24
N ILE A 78 10.52 -17.38 12.22
CA ILE A 78 9.96 -18.44 11.39
C ILE A 78 10.85 -18.60 10.17
N VAL A 79 11.42 -19.80 9.99
CA VAL A 79 12.26 -20.11 8.83
C VAL A 79 11.44 -20.82 7.76
N LEU A 80 11.40 -20.24 6.57
CA LEU A 80 10.67 -20.75 5.42
C LEU A 80 11.52 -21.73 4.58
N PRO A 81 10.86 -22.68 3.89
CA PRO A 81 11.53 -23.44 2.83
C PRO A 81 12.00 -22.51 1.71
N PRO A 82 12.93 -22.96 0.84
CA PRO A 82 13.37 -22.17 -0.30
C PRO A 82 12.22 -21.94 -1.28
N ALA A 83 12.09 -20.70 -1.77
CA ALA A 83 10.95 -20.27 -2.60
C ALA A 83 10.89 -20.99 -3.96
N ASP A 84 12.04 -21.39 -4.51
CA ASP A 84 12.11 -22.14 -5.78
C ASP A 84 11.72 -23.64 -5.64
N GLY A 85 11.38 -24.07 -4.42
CA GLY A 85 11.00 -25.45 -4.13
C GLY A 85 12.16 -26.44 -4.17
N ARG A 86 13.42 -25.99 -4.15
CA ARG A 86 14.57 -26.91 -4.10
C ARG A 86 14.50 -27.80 -2.87
N ALA A 87 14.87 -29.06 -3.04
CA ALA A 87 14.84 -30.02 -1.94
C ALA A 87 16.03 -29.79 -0.99
N GLU A 88 15.73 -29.55 0.28
CA GLU A 88 16.71 -29.48 1.37
C GLU A 88 16.40 -30.56 2.41
N ASP A 89 17.44 -31.13 3.04
CA ASP A 89 17.28 -32.18 4.06
C ASP A 89 16.65 -31.65 5.36
N SER A 90 16.79 -30.34 5.63
CA SER A 90 16.19 -29.62 6.75
C SER A 90 16.17 -28.11 6.46
N LEU A 91 15.33 -27.36 7.18
CA LEU A 91 15.43 -25.91 7.23
C LEU A 91 16.82 -25.48 7.79
N PRO A 92 17.38 -24.35 7.33
CA PRO A 92 18.62 -23.79 7.85
C PRO A 92 18.38 -23.13 9.21
N ASP A 93 19.40 -23.17 10.07
CA ASP A 93 19.37 -22.48 11.36
C ASP A 93 19.64 -20.97 11.19
N GLY A 94 20.46 -20.57 10.19
CA GLY A 94 20.81 -19.18 9.93
C GLY A 94 21.09 -18.88 8.45
N ILE A 95 21.26 -17.60 8.11
CA ILE A 95 21.44 -17.13 6.72
C ILE A 95 22.70 -17.76 6.09
N ALA A 96 23.77 -17.95 6.87
CA ALA A 96 24.98 -18.61 6.39
C ALA A 96 24.71 -20.05 5.91
N GLU A 97 23.96 -20.83 6.70
CA GLU A 97 23.61 -22.21 6.33
C GLU A 97 22.63 -22.23 5.16
N ALA A 98 21.69 -21.27 5.09
CA ALA A 98 20.80 -21.11 3.95
C ALA A 98 21.59 -20.89 2.65
N LEU A 99 22.62 -20.03 2.67
CA LEU A 99 23.53 -19.80 1.54
C LEU A 99 24.35 -21.05 1.20
N GLU A 100 24.86 -21.78 2.20
CA GLU A 100 25.59 -23.02 1.97
C GLU A 100 24.73 -24.07 1.26
N LYS A 101 23.49 -24.28 1.71
CA LYS A 101 22.52 -25.16 1.04
C LYS A 101 22.20 -24.69 -0.37
N HIS A 102 22.03 -23.38 -0.54
CA HIS A 102 21.78 -22.76 -1.83
C HIS A 102 22.89 -23.04 -2.86
N HIS A 103 24.15 -22.79 -2.48
CA HIS A 103 25.30 -23.04 -3.36
C HIS A 103 25.63 -24.53 -3.49
N ALA A 104 25.28 -25.36 -2.51
CA ALA A 104 25.41 -26.82 -2.61
C ALA A 104 24.41 -27.41 -3.63
N ALA A 105 23.25 -26.78 -3.85
CA ALA A 105 22.31 -27.20 -4.88
C ALA A 105 22.85 -27.01 -6.31
N ASP A 106 23.83 -26.11 -6.50
CA ASP A 106 24.56 -25.94 -7.76
C ASP A 106 25.59 -27.07 -8.02
N ASP A 107 25.79 -27.98 -7.04
CA ASP A 107 26.78 -29.06 -7.11
C ASP A 107 26.36 -30.15 -8.11
N GLY A 108 26.95 -30.04 -9.31
CA GLY A 108 26.79 -30.93 -10.46
C GLY A 108 27.95 -30.75 -11.45
N ASP A 109 27.70 -30.94 -12.76
CA ASP A 109 28.73 -30.72 -13.81
C ASP A 109 29.14 -29.24 -13.98
N ASN A 110 28.59 -28.31 -13.17
CA ASN A 110 28.79 -26.86 -13.26
C ASN A 110 29.83 -26.25 -12.32
N ILE A 111 30.59 -27.06 -11.59
CA ILE A 111 31.68 -26.59 -10.72
C ILE A 111 33.05 -26.67 -11.43
N ALA A 112 33.83 -25.60 -11.35
CA ALA A 112 35.17 -25.52 -11.94
C ALA A 112 36.25 -26.17 -11.04
N GLY A 113 36.48 -27.48 -11.20
CA GLY A 113 37.35 -28.28 -10.32
C GLY A 113 38.87 -28.00 -10.32
N ALA A 114 39.36 -26.99 -11.03
CA ALA A 114 40.80 -26.64 -11.11
C ALA A 114 41.21 -25.41 -10.27
N ILE A 115 40.30 -24.90 -9.44
CA ILE A 115 40.53 -23.74 -8.56
C ILE A 115 40.69 -24.26 -7.13
N THR A 116 41.77 -23.86 -6.45
CA THR A 116 42.00 -24.23 -5.05
C THR A 116 41.29 -23.22 -4.16
N LEU A 117 40.30 -23.67 -3.38
CA LEU A 117 39.61 -22.82 -2.43
C LEU A 117 40.45 -22.65 -1.16
N PRO A 118 40.53 -21.44 -0.59
CA PRO A 118 41.13 -21.25 0.73
C PRO A 118 40.26 -21.95 1.80
N THR A 119 40.88 -22.32 2.92
CA THR A 119 40.10 -22.75 4.09
C THR A 119 39.33 -21.54 4.62
N PRO A 120 37.99 -21.57 4.69
CA PRO A 120 37.22 -20.44 5.18
C PRO A 120 37.53 -20.18 6.66
N PRO A 121 37.67 -18.90 7.07
CA PRO A 121 37.53 -18.52 8.47
C PRO A 121 36.17 -18.95 9.03
N GLU A 122 36.03 -19.00 10.35
CA GLU A 122 34.77 -19.35 11.01
C GLU A 122 33.66 -18.37 10.60
N GLY A 123 32.48 -18.90 10.26
CA GLY A 123 31.32 -18.14 9.80
C GLY A 123 31.34 -17.66 8.34
N TRP A 124 32.43 -17.80 7.62
CA TRP A 124 32.51 -17.40 6.21
C TRP A 124 31.91 -18.46 5.30
N VAL A 125 31.05 -18.05 4.37
CA VAL A 125 30.50 -18.93 3.34
C VAL A 125 31.31 -18.75 2.07
N ILE A 126 32.04 -19.79 1.65
CA ILE A 126 32.82 -19.78 0.39
C ILE A 126 32.18 -20.77 -0.57
N ALA A 127 31.48 -20.24 -1.57
CA ALA A 127 30.84 -21.05 -2.60
C ALA A 127 31.90 -21.72 -3.51
N PRO A 128 31.64 -22.93 -4.01
CA PRO A 128 32.42 -23.51 -5.09
C PRO A 128 32.36 -22.60 -6.35
N PRO A 129 33.39 -22.63 -7.21
CA PRO A 129 33.43 -21.78 -8.40
C PRO A 129 32.44 -22.28 -9.46
N ILE A 130 31.42 -21.49 -9.74
CA ILE A 130 30.31 -21.77 -10.65
C ILE A 130 30.73 -21.43 -12.09
N GLY A 131 30.54 -22.36 -13.02
CA GLY A 131 30.83 -22.16 -14.45
C GLY A 131 29.81 -21.25 -15.14
N LEU A 132 30.29 -20.21 -15.82
CA LEU A 132 29.48 -19.26 -16.59
C LEU A 132 29.56 -19.51 -18.11
N ALA A 133 30.71 -19.99 -18.59
CA ALA A 133 30.90 -20.28 -20.01
C ALA A 133 31.70 -21.56 -20.23
N ARG A 134 31.41 -22.25 -21.34
CA ARG A 134 32.01 -23.53 -21.70
C ARG A 134 32.54 -23.54 -23.14
N THR A 135 33.52 -24.40 -23.40
CA THR A 135 33.88 -24.77 -24.76
C THR A 135 32.82 -25.66 -25.41
N ALA A 136 32.91 -25.86 -26.72
CA ALA A 136 32.11 -26.84 -27.45
C ALA A 136 32.31 -28.29 -26.96
N GLN A 137 33.37 -28.57 -26.20
CA GLN A 137 33.64 -29.86 -25.56
C GLN A 137 33.12 -29.93 -24.11
N GLY A 138 32.39 -28.91 -23.65
CA GLY A 138 31.79 -28.86 -22.31
C GLY A 138 32.72 -28.40 -21.19
N GLN A 139 33.97 -28.05 -21.49
CA GLN A 139 34.93 -27.59 -20.48
C GLN A 139 34.62 -26.16 -20.05
N ILE A 140 34.55 -25.91 -18.74
CA ILE A 140 34.35 -24.56 -18.19
C ILE A 140 35.59 -23.71 -18.50
N VAL A 141 35.37 -22.53 -19.09
CA VAL A 141 36.41 -21.56 -19.46
C VAL A 141 36.29 -20.24 -18.74
N THR A 142 35.10 -19.92 -18.25
CA THR A 142 34.83 -18.75 -17.43
C THR A 142 34.01 -19.20 -16.23
N ALA A 143 34.40 -18.78 -15.04
CA ALA A 143 33.74 -19.16 -13.79
C ALA A 143 33.75 -18.00 -12.80
N VAL A 144 32.91 -18.07 -11.78
CA VAL A 144 32.91 -17.13 -10.66
C VAL A 144 32.88 -17.86 -9.33
N GLN A 145 33.66 -17.40 -8.36
CA GLN A 145 33.61 -17.83 -6.97
C GLN A 145 33.06 -16.69 -6.13
N ILE A 146 32.08 -16.99 -5.30
CA ILE A 146 31.45 -16.03 -4.40
C ILE A 146 31.89 -16.35 -2.96
N THR A 147 32.19 -15.32 -2.19
CA THR A 147 32.49 -15.43 -0.76
C THR A 147 31.67 -14.42 0.00
N TYR A 148 30.98 -14.88 1.04
CA TYR A 148 30.21 -14.05 1.95
C TYR A 148 30.92 -14.02 3.30
N VAL A 149 31.15 -12.81 3.81
CA VAL A 149 31.76 -12.55 5.10
C VAL A 149 30.64 -12.26 6.11
N PRO A 150 30.72 -12.76 7.36
CA PRO A 150 29.77 -12.44 8.41
C PRO A 150 29.56 -10.92 8.59
N PRO A 151 28.40 -10.50 9.14
CA PRO A 151 28.12 -9.11 9.47
C PRO A 151 29.26 -8.43 10.23
N ASP A 152 29.58 -7.19 9.87
CA ASP A 152 30.52 -6.34 10.60
C ASP A 152 29.88 -5.67 11.84
N ALA A 153 30.61 -4.76 12.49
CA ALA A 153 30.10 -4.03 13.66
C ALA A 153 28.93 -3.08 13.33
N GLU A 154 28.64 -2.86 12.04
CA GLU A 154 27.50 -2.12 11.54
C GLU A 154 26.43 -3.05 10.94
N GLY A 155 26.55 -4.37 11.09
CA GLY A 155 25.58 -5.35 10.59
C GLY A 155 25.69 -5.65 9.09
N ARG A 156 26.77 -5.22 8.42
CA ARG A 156 26.92 -5.36 6.96
C ARG A 156 27.68 -6.62 6.56
N ILE A 157 27.15 -7.31 5.56
CA ILE A 157 27.71 -8.51 4.95
C ILE A 157 28.57 -8.11 3.76
N LEU A 158 29.88 -8.36 3.84
CA LEU A 158 30.78 -8.15 2.71
C LEU A 158 30.71 -9.36 1.77
N VAL A 159 30.31 -9.09 0.52
CA VAL A 159 30.31 -10.08 -0.57
C VAL A 159 31.52 -9.83 -1.47
N ILE A 160 32.23 -10.90 -1.80
CA ILE A 160 33.41 -10.88 -2.66
C ILE A 160 33.15 -11.80 -3.86
N ALA A 161 33.06 -11.22 -5.05
CA ALA A 161 32.95 -11.97 -6.30
C ALA A 161 34.31 -12.03 -6.99
N THR A 162 34.84 -13.24 -7.20
CA THR A 162 36.09 -13.49 -7.93
C THR A 162 35.81 -14.20 -9.24
N GLY A 163 35.95 -13.47 -10.34
CA GLY A 163 35.79 -13.97 -11.70
C GLY A 163 37.09 -14.57 -12.25
N TYR A 164 36.94 -15.67 -12.97
CA TYR A 164 38.03 -16.48 -13.53
C TYR A 164 37.83 -16.68 -15.04
N ASP A 165 38.90 -16.54 -15.83
CA ASP A 165 38.94 -16.95 -17.24
C ASP A 165 40.19 -17.79 -17.54
N TRP A 166 40.02 -18.94 -18.20
CA TRP A 166 41.08 -19.94 -18.36
C TRP A 166 42.10 -19.56 -19.45
N ASP A 167 43.36 -19.43 -19.06
CA ASP A 167 44.49 -19.24 -19.98
C ASP A 167 45.08 -20.59 -20.41
N TYR A 168 44.66 -21.10 -21.57
CA TYR A 168 45.22 -22.33 -22.15
C TYR A 168 46.73 -22.27 -22.45
N SER A 169 47.30 -21.07 -22.63
CA SER A 169 48.73 -20.92 -22.95
C SER A 169 49.61 -20.97 -21.72
N ARG A 170 49.07 -20.56 -20.56
CA ARG A 170 49.77 -20.58 -19.27
C ARG A 170 49.30 -21.70 -18.36
N GLU A 171 48.20 -22.36 -18.70
CA GLU A 171 47.50 -23.35 -17.87
C GLU A 171 47.13 -22.78 -16.49
N THR A 172 46.68 -21.53 -16.47
CA THR A 172 46.33 -20.77 -15.26
C THR A 172 45.07 -19.96 -15.45
N TRP A 173 44.35 -19.65 -14.38
CA TRP A 173 43.24 -18.71 -14.44
C TRP A 173 43.71 -17.25 -14.40
N VAL A 174 43.10 -16.40 -15.23
CA VAL A 174 43.15 -14.94 -15.10
C VAL A 174 42.06 -14.54 -14.12
N THR A 175 42.40 -13.75 -13.09
CA THR A 175 41.49 -13.40 -12.01
C THR A 175 41.18 -11.91 -11.94
N ARG A 176 39.93 -11.62 -11.61
CA ARG A 176 39.43 -10.30 -11.23
C ARG A 176 38.54 -10.46 -10.01
N THR A 177 38.51 -9.45 -9.17
CA THR A 177 37.75 -9.47 -7.92
C THR A 177 37.08 -8.12 -7.76
N ALA A 178 35.80 -8.14 -7.37
CA ALA A 178 35.10 -7.00 -6.80
C ALA A 178 34.53 -7.40 -5.45
N GLN A 179 34.22 -6.40 -4.64
CA GLN A 179 33.61 -6.58 -3.33
C GLN A 179 32.56 -5.50 -3.11
N GLN A 180 31.49 -5.84 -2.41
CA GLN A 180 30.37 -4.94 -2.10
C GLN A 180 29.81 -5.29 -0.73
N ASP A 181 29.46 -4.26 0.04
CA ASP A 181 28.80 -4.41 1.34
C ASP A 181 27.28 -4.41 1.13
N PHE A 182 26.61 -5.33 1.82
CA PHE A 182 25.15 -5.45 1.84
C PHE A 182 24.63 -5.32 3.26
N SER A 183 23.54 -4.59 3.46
CA SER A 183 22.79 -4.56 4.72
C SER A 183 21.54 -5.41 4.60
N ILE A 184 21.15 -6.07 5.69
CA ILE A 184 19.85 -6.74 5.78
C ILE A 184 18.87 -5.75 6.42
N THR A 185 17.73 -5.56 5.78
CA THR A 185 16.63 -4.74 6.30
C THR A 185 15.38 -5.59 6.43
N LYS A 186 14.57 -5.31 7.44
CA LYS A 186 13.21 -5.84 7.53
C LYS A 186 12.29 -4.93 6.72
N THR A 187 11.47 -5.55 5.86
CA THR A 187 10.38 -4.88 5.16
C THR A 187 9.09 -5.67 5.34
N VAL A 188 7.95 -4.98 5.28
CA VAL A 188 6.68 -5.64 5.05
C VAL A 188 6.56 -5.83 3.54
N LYS A 189 6.34 -7.06 3.10
CA LYS A 189 6.31 -7.38 1.66
C LYS A 189 5.11 -6.80 0.91
N HIS A 190 4.08 -6.38 1.63
CA HIS A 190 2.82 -5.95 1.04
C HIS A 190 2.74 -4.43 0.99
N ALA A 191 2.16 -3.90 -0.08
CA ALA A 191 1.70 -2.52 -0.14
C ALA A 191 0.45 -2.33 0.70
N VAL A 192 -0.46 -3.32 0.68
CA VAL A 192 -1.68 -3.33 1.50
C VAL A 192 -1.88 -4.70 2.13
N LEU A 193 -2.14 -4.74 3.43
CA LEU A 193 -2.42 -5.98 4.15
C LEU A 193 -3.46 -5.75 5.25
N GLY A 194 -4.51 -6.58 5.27
CA GLY A 194 -5.57 -6.44 6.26
C GLY A 194 -6.43 -7.69 6.43
N PRO A 195 -7.04 -7.87 7.62
CA PRO A 195 -8.02 -8.91 7.89
C PRO A 195 -9.43 -8.57 7.40
N SER A 196 -9.74 -7.29 7.22
CA SER A 196 -10.99 -6.83 6.59
C SER A 196 -11.00 -7.08 5.08
N ARG A 197 -12.21 -7.10 4.50
CA ARG A 197 -12.40 -7.09 3.03
C ARG A 197 -11.74 -5.86 2.42
N MET A 198 -11.25 -5.99 1.20
CA MET A 198 -10.67 -4.87 0.46
C MET A 198 -11.49 -4.54 -0.78
N MET A 199 -11.64 -3.25 -1.05
CA MET A 199 -12.30 -2.75 -2.24
C MET A 199 -11.39 -1.72 -2.91
N ILE A 200 -11.01 -1.96 -4.16
CA ILE A 200 -10.22 -1.07 -5.02
C ILE A 200 -11.10 -0.55 -6.16
N GLY A 201 -11.55 0.69 -6.04
CA GLY A 201 -12.46 1.34 -6.98
C GLY A 201 -11.71 2.00 -8.15
N ARG A 202 -12.38 2.90 -8.84
CA ARG A 202 -11.78 3.68 -9.93
C ARG A 202 -10.75 4.69 -9.42
N ASN A 203 -9.82 5.05 -10.31
CA ASN A 203 -8.70 5.97 -10.12
C ASN A 203 -7.79 5.56 -8.96
N VAL A 204 -7.50 4.25 -8.86
CA VAL A 204 -6.59 3.70 -7.85
C VAL A 204 -5.62 2.73 -8.50
N GLN A 205 -4.35 2.88 -8.16
CA GLN A 205 -3.32 1.93 -8.52
C GLN A 205 -2.62 1.43 -7.27
N VAL A 206 -2.33 0.12 -7.23
CA VAL A 206 -1.55 -0.49 -6.16
C VAL A 206 -0.23 -0.98 -6.74
N THR A 207 0.88 -0.44 -6.24
CA THR A 207 2.23 -0.90 -6.58
C THR A 207 2.82 -1.66 -5.40
N GLY A 208 3.01 -2.95 -5.59
CA GLY A 208 3.44 -3.92 -4.59
C GLY A 208 2.37 -4.98 -4.29
N PRO A 209 2.74 -6.08 -3.61
CA PRO A 209 1.81 -7.15 -3.25
C PRO A 209 0.62 -6.70 -2.40
N LEU A 210 -0.53 -7.31 -2.62
CA LEU A 210 -1.78 -7.11 -1.87
C LEU A 210 -2.10 -8.35 -1.06
N GLY A 211 -2.35 -8.23 0.24
CA GLY A 211 -2.65 -9.36 1.12
C GLY A 211 -3.99 -9.23 1.81
N VAL A 212 -4.97 -10.05 1.39
CA VAL A 212 -6.31 -10.08 1.98
C VAL A 212 -6.45 -11.32 2.86
N ARG A 213 -6.52 -11.10 4.18
CA ARG A 213 -6.67 -12.19 5.15
C ARG A 213 -8.12 -12.61 5.39
N TYR A 214 -9.09 -11.82 4.92
CA TYR A 214 -10.51 -12.11 5.08
C TYR A 214 -10.88 -13.51 4.55
N ASP A 215 -11.19 -14.44 5.45
CA ASP A 215 -11.54 -15.83 5.17
C ASP A 215 -12.82 -16.26 5.89
N SER A 216 -13.95 -15.70 5.47
CA SER A 216 -15.25 -16.11 6.01
C SER A 216 -15.56 -17.57 5.63
N ALA A 217 -16.24 -18.31 6.53
CA ALA A 217 -16.63 -19.70 6.27
C ALA A 217 -17.74 -19.85 5.22
N ALA A 218 -18.48 -18.78 4.94
CA ALA A 218 -19.59 -18.79 4.00
C ALA A 218 -19.22 -18.16 2.64
N LEU A 219 -18.38 -17.11 2.63
CA LEU A 219 -18.10 -16.19 1.51
C LEU A 219 -19.35 -15.83 0.68
N ASP A 220 -20.54 -16.02 1.25
CA ASP A 220 -21.82 -15.79 0.60
C ASP A 220 -22.18 -14.30 0.73
N THR A 221 -23.32 -13.88 0.19
CA THR A 221 -23.73 -12.47 0.26
C THR A 221 -23.97 -11.89 1.63
N LEU A 222 -23.98 -12.70 2.69
CA LEU A 222 -23.77 -12.12 3.99
C LEU A 222 -22.34 -11.58 4.03
N ASP A 223 -21.34 -12.42 3.92
CA ASP A 223 -19.94 -12.03 4.15
C ASP A 223 -19.26 -11.27 3.00
N GLY A 224 -19.74 -11.37 1.76
CA GLY A 224 -19.22 -10.68 0.57
C GLY A 224 -17.86 -11.19 0.07
N PRO A 225 -17.46 -10.85 -1.18
CA PRO A 225 -16.17 -11.28 -1.73
C PRO A 225 -14.98 -10.68 -0.96
N PRO A 226 -13.88 -11.43 -0.76
CA PRO A 226 -12.69 -10.92 -0.05
C PRO A 226 -12.09 -9.66 -0.68
N LEU A 227 -12.05 -9.62 -2.02
CA LEU A 227 -11.56 -8.47 -2.80
C LEU A 227 -12.56 -8.10 -3.89
N VAL A 228 -12.77 -6.80 -4.03
CA VAL A 228 -13.48 -6.20 -5.17
C VAL A 228 -12.53 -5.20 -5.83
N VAL A 229 -12.32 -5.32 -7.14
CA VAL A 229 -11.55 -4.38 -7.96
C VAL A 229 -12.38 -3.96 -9.16
N ARG A 230 -12.35 -2.67 -9.51
CA ARG A 230 -13.03 -2.12 -10.68
C ARG A 230 -12.05 -1.56 -11.70
N SER A 231 -12.39 -1.74 -12.97
CA SER A 231 -11.67 -1.11 -14.09
C SER A 231 -11.70 0.41 -13.94
N ASP A 232 -10.56 1.05 -14.19
CA ASP A 232 -10.46 2.52 -14.24
C ASP A 232 -11.12 3.12 -15.49
N PHE A 233 -11.38 2.31 -16.51
CA PHE A 233 -11.86 2.76 -17.81
C PHE A 233 -13.38 2.64 -17.97
N LEU A 234 -14.05 1.88 -17.09
CA LEU A 234 -15.51 1.75 -17.09
C LEU A 234 -16.19 3.07 -16.66
N GLY A 235 -17.23 3.43 -17.39
CA GLY A 235 -18.03 4.63 -17.22
C GLY A 235 -17.47 5.87 -17.91
N LEU A 236 -16.37 5.77 -18.67
CA LEU A 236 -15.83 6.89 -19.45
C LEU A 236 -16.65 7.18 -20.72
N SER A 237 -17.09 6.14 -21.41
CA SER A 237 -17.99 6.25 -22.57
C SER A 237 -18.80 4.97 -22.77
N PRO A 238 -20.09 5.05 -23.19
CA PRO A 238 -20.89 3.85 -23.41
C PRO A 238 -20.33 2.87 -24.45
N GLU A 239 -19.56 3.37 -25.42
CA GLU A 239 -18.93 2.55 -26.44
C GLU A 239 -17.69 1.82 -25.89
N LEU A 240 -16.88 2.50 -25.08
CA LEU A 240 -15.77 1.87 -24.37
C LEU A 240 -16.29 0.84 -23.37
N ASP A 241 -17.39 1.12 -22.67
CA ASP A 241 -18.02 0.18 -21.73
C ASP A 241 -18.40 -1.13 -22.43
N ALA A 242 -19.03 -1.05 -23.61
CA ALA A 242 -19.36 -2.24 -24.39
C ALA A 242 -18.12 -3.04 -24.83
N LYS A 243 -17.01 -2.35 -25.16
CA LYS A 243 -15.72 -2.99 -25.50
C LYS A 243 -15.13 -3.69 -24.28
N LEU A 244 -15.15 -3.05 -23.12
CA LEU A 244 -14.64 -3.61 -21.87
C LEU A 244 -15.51 -4.75 -21.34
N GLU A 245 -16.82 -4.70 -21.48
CA GLU A 245 -17.73 -5.81 -21.15
C GLU A 245 -17.38 -7.06 -21.97
N ASP A 246 -17.15 -6.92 -23.28
CA ASP A 246 -16.70 -8.02 -24.13
C ASP A 246 -15.28 -8.49 -23.79
N PHE A 247 -14.37 -7.56 -23.44
CA PHE A 247 -13.02 -7.91 -22.96
C PHE A 247 -13.08 -8.78 -21.70
N TYR A 248 -13.79 -8.33 -20.66
CA TYR A 248 -13.93 -9.08 -19.41
C TYR A 248 -14.71 -10.40 -19.62
N GLY A 249 -15.66 -10.43 -20.56
CA GLY A 249 -16.27 -11.68 -21.01
C GLY A 249 -15.25 -12.69 -21.57
N ALA A 250 -14.25 -12.22 -22.31
CA ALA A 250 -13.15 -13.06 -22.80
C ALA A 250 -12.15 -13.41 -21.70
N VAL A 251 -11.85 -12.51 -20.76
CA VAL A 251 -11.02 -12.81 -19.57
C VAL A 251 -11.62 -13.98 -18.80
N LEU A 252 -12.92 -13.92 -18.48
CA LEU A 252 -13.62 -14.99 -17.75
C LEU A 252 -13.61 -16.35 -18.47
N SER A 253 -13.49 -16.37 -19.80
CA SER A 253 -13.53 -17.62 -20.57
C SER A 253 -12.16 -18.16 -20.96
N ASP A 254 -11.20 -17.27 -21.19
CA ASP A 254 -9.95 -17.58 -21.87
C ASP A 254 -8.71 -17.36 -20.99
N ASP A 255 -8.77 -16.55 -19.92
CA ASP A 255 -7.65 -16.35 -18.99
C ASP A 255 -7.34 -17.64 -18.21
N THR A 256 -6.07 -18.00 -18.17
CA THR A 256 -5.61 -19.26 -17.54
C THR A 256 -4.73 -19.07 -16.32
N ASP A 257 -4.14 -17.89 -16.13
CA ASP A 257 -3.32 -17.59 -14.95
C ASP A 257 -3.95 -16.53 -14.03
N GLY A 258 -5.06 -15.92 -14.43
CA GLY A 258 -5.85 -15.04 -13.58
C GLY A 258 -5.25 -13.64 -13.45
N ASP A 259 -4.43 -13.24 -14.42
CA ASP A 259 -3.78 -11.93 -14.42
C ASP A 259 -4.63 -10.83 -15.07
N ASN A 260 -5.84 -11.17 -15.54
CA ASN A 260 -6.78 -10.30 -16.26
C ASN A 260 -6.21 -9.74 -17.57
N ARG A 261 -5.26 -10.45 -18.19
CA ARG A 261 -4.67 -10.08 -19.46
C ARG A 261 -4.60 -11.26 -20.41
N LEU A 262 -4.77 -11.01 -21.71
CA LEU A 262 -4.90 -12.08 -22.70
C LEU A 262 -3.69 -12.13 -23.61
N ARG A 263 -2.86 -13.17 -23.47
CA ARG A 263 -1.66 -13.32 -24.33
C ARG A 263 -2.05 -13.67 -25.76
N THR A 264 -1.71 -12.80 -26.70
CA THR A 264 -2.01 -12.97 -28.14
C THR A 264 -1.41 -14.24 -28.75
N GLY A 265 -0.29 -14.72 -28.19
CA GLY A 265 0.40 -15.93 -28.62
C GLY A 265 -0.07 -17.23 -27.94
N HIS A 266 -0.93 -17.14 -26.92
CA HIS A 266 -1.35 -18.30 -26.13
C HIS A 266 -2.60 -18.96 -26.74
N ALA A 267 -2.62 -20.30 -26.79
CA ALA A 267 -3.64 -21.04 -27.55
C ALA A 267 -5.06 -20.96 -26.95
N ILE A 268 -5.17 -20.64 -25.66
CA ILE A 268 -6.44 -20.49 -24.94
C ILE A 268 -6.79 -19.00 -24.85
N GLU A 269 -5.91 -18.17 -24.30
CA GLU A 269 -6.16 -16.73 -24.08
C GLU A 269 -6.41 -15.92 -25.37
N SER A 270 -5.88 -16.36 -26.51
CA SER A 270 -6.15 -15.67 -27.79
C SER A 270 -7.45 -16.11 -28.47
N GLN A 271 -8.20 -17.05 -27.90
CA GLN A 271 -9.29 -17.74 -28.58
C GLN A 271 -10.42 -16.79 -28.97
N SER A 272 -10.83 -15.89 -28.08
CA SER A 272 -11.93 -14.95 -28.32
C SER A 272 -11.50 -13.68 -29.05
N LEU A 273 -10.24 -13.25 -28.89
CA LEU A 273 -9.72 -11.98 -29.44
C LEU A 273 -9.96 -11.81 -30.95
N ALA A 274 -9.74 -12.87 -31.74
CA ALA A 274 -9.91 -12.80 -33.19
C ALA A 274 -11.38 -12.60 -33.63
N GLY A 275 -12.32 -13.12 -32.84
CA GLY A 275 -13.75 -12.94 -33.09
C GLY A 275 -14.24 -11.57 -32.65
N LEU A 276 -13.81 -11.13 -31.47
CA LEU A 276 -14.16 -9.83 -30.91
C LEU A 276 -13.62 -8.66 -31.75
N ASN A 277 -12.44 -8.80 -32.36
CA ASN A 277 -11.91 -7.81 -33.31
C ASN A 277 -12.72 -7.64 -34.61
N LEU A 278 -13.75 -8.47 -34.84
CA LEU A 278 -14.68 -8.33 -35.96
C LEU A 278 -15.97 -7.58 -35.57
N THR A 279 -16.14 -7.24 -34.29
CA THR A 279 -17.29 -6.51 -33.78
C THR A 279 -17.21 -5.03 -34.20
N ASP A 280 -18.35 -4.49 -34.60
CA ASP A 280 -18.60 -3.09 -34.92
C ASP A 280 -19.35 -2.48 -33.72
N TYR A 281 -18.68 -1.61 -32.96
CA TYR A 281 -19.26 -1.01 -31.74
C TYR A 281 -19.89 0.36 -32.00
N ASP A 282 -19.45 1.10 -33.02
CA ASP A 282 -19.93 2.46 -33.32
C ASP A 282 -21.08 2.49 -34.37
N GLY A 283 -21.35 1.35 -35.01
CA GLY A 283 -22.41 1.15 -35.98
C GLY A 283 -22.09 1.68 -37.37
N ASP A 284 -20.82 1.85 -37.72
CA ASP A 284 -20.37 2.38 -39.02
C ASP A 284 -20.28 1.31 -40.14
N GLU A 285 -20.62 0.05 -39.84
CA GLU A 285 -20.54 -1.13 -40.68
C GLU A 285 -19.11 -1.66 -40.95
N GLU A 286 -18.08 -1.14 -40.28
CA GLU A 286 -16.71 -1.63 -40.32
C GLU A 286 -16.26 -2.20 -38.96
N PRO A 287 -15.39 -3.22 -38.91
CA PRO A 287 -14.86 -3.70 -37.64
C PRO A 287 -13.89 -2.71 -36.99
N ASP A 288 -14.07 -2.46 -35.68
CA ASP A 288 -13.25 -1.52 -34.90
C ASP A 288 -11.81 -2.02 -34.69
N ALA A 289 -11.62 -3.33 -34.66
CA ALA A 289 -10.41 -3.99 -34.15
C ALA A 289 -10.01 -3.45 -32.76
N ALA A 290 -10.95 -3.51 -31.81
CA ALA A 290 -10.81 -2.93 -30.47
C ALA A 290 -9.80 -3.66 -29.55
N PHE A 291 -9.41 -4.90 -29.87
CA PHE A 291 -8.61 -5.79 -29.02
C PHE A 291 -7.28 -6.13 -29.70
N LEU A 292 -6.57 -5.10 -30.17
CA LEU A 292 -5.22 -5.22 -30.71
C LEU A 292 -4.21 -4.91 -29.60
N ASP A 293 -3.11 -5.65 -29.58
CA ASP A 293 -1.94 -5.37 -28.74
C ASP A 293 -1.25 -4.08 -29.27
N LEU A 294 -1.65 -2.93 -28.71
CA LEU A 294 -1.12 -1.61 -29.09
C LEU A 294 0.18 -1.31 -28.35
N THR A 295 0.31 -1.80 -27.11
CA THR A 295 1.54 -1.69 -26.32
C THR A 295 2.69 -2.54 -26.89
N SER A 296 2.39 -3.48 -27.78
CA SER A 296 3.34 -4.40 -28.42
C SER A 296 4.11 -5.28 -27.42
N ASP A 297 3.48 -5.61 -26.30
CA ASP A 297 4.08 -6.45 -25.25
C ASP A 297 3.72 -7.94 -25.40
N GLY A 298 2.90 -8.28 -26.39
CA GLY A 298 2.43 -9.63 -26.68
C GLY A 298 1.10 -9.98 -25.99
N ILE A 299 0.49 -9.03 -25.29
CA ILE A 299 -0.68 -9.19 -24.44
C ILE A 299 -1.75 -8.18 -24.89
N VAL A 300 -3.01 -8.47 -24.59
CA VAL A 300 -4.11 -7.51 -24.69
C VAL A 300 -4.70 -7.34 -23.30
N ASP A 301 -4.72 -6.11 -22.81
CA ASP A 301 -5.39 -5.75 -21.57
C ASP A 301 -6.36 -4.57 -21.75
N GLU A 302 -7.01 -4.14 -20.66
CA GLU A 302 -7.94 -3.01 -20.71
C GLU A 302 -7.29 -1.68 -21.15
N TYR A 303 -5.97 -1.53 -20.97
CA TYR A 303 -5.24 -0.35 -21.39
C TYR A 303 -5.02 -0.32 -22.90
N ASP A 304 -4.78 -1.47 -23.55
CA ASP A 304 -4.80 -1.56 -25.01
C ASP A 304 -6.16 -1.15 -25.59
N VAL A 305 -7.26 -1.60 -24.96
CA VAL A 305 -8.63 -1.23 -25.36
C VAL A 305 -8.87 0.27 -25.19
N PHE A 306 -8.41 0.85 -24.08
CA PHE A 306 -8.46 2.30 -23.83
C PHE A 306 -7.68 3.09 -24.88
N LEU A 307 -6.42 2.74 -25.13
CA LEU A 307 -5.57 3.41 -26.12
C LEU A 307 -6.24 3.36 -27.49
N ARG A 308 -6.79 2.20 -27.88
CA ARG A 308 -7.44 2.03 -29.17
C ARG A 308 -8.70 2.88 -29.31
N HIS A 309 -9.44 3.08 -28.22
CA HIS A 309 -10.67 3.87 -28.21
C HIS A 309 -10.38 5.37 -28.37
N PHE A 310 -9.36 5.90 -27.68
CA PHE A 310 -9.07 7.33 -27.70
C PHE A 310 -8.09 7.76 -28.80
N ASP A 311 -7.24 6.87 -29.33
CA ASP A 311 -6.36 7.14 -30.47
C ASP A 311 -7.19 7.37 -31.76
N SER A 312 -7.62 8.61 -31.93
CA SER A 312 -8.55 9.04 -32.97
C SER A 312 -7.85 9.15 -34.33
N ASN A 313 -6.53 9.27 -34.33
CA ASN A 313 -5.74 9.52 -35.53
C ASN A 313 -4.95 8.29 -36.00
N GLY A 314 -4.89 7.24 -35.18
CA GLY A 314 -4.29 5.93 -35.48
C GLY A 314 -2.77 5.93 -35.45
N ASP A 315 -2.15 6.82 -34.67
CA ASP A 315 -0.69 6.91 -34.55
C ASP A 315 -0.12 6.16 -33.33
N GLY A 316 -0.98 5.45 -32.59
CA GLY A 316 -0.63 4.61 -31.45
C GLY A 316 -0.38 5.39 -30.17
N ARG A 317 -0.87 6.63 -30.09
CA ARG A 317 -0.68 7.54 -28.96
C ARG A 317 -1.99 8.27 -28.68
N VAL A 318 -2.21 8.63 -27.43
CA VAL A 318 -3.36 9.43 -27.00
C VAL A 318 -2.85 10.74 -26.44
N VAL A 319 -3.10 11.85 -27.16
CA VAL A 319 -2.71 13.18 -26.70
C VAL A 319 -3.55 13.61 -25.50
N LEU A 320 -2.88 13.98 -24.41
CA LEU A 320 -3.53 14.44 -23.18
C LEU A 320 -4.08 15.87 -23.31
N SER A 321 -4.80 16.31 -22.28
CA SER A 321 -5.35 17.66 -22.23
C SER A 321 -4.29 18.76 -22.36
N ALA A 322 -4.74 19.96 -22.73
CA ALA A 322 -3.85 21.12 -22.84
C ALA A 322 -3.09 21.44 -21.53
N ALA A 323 -3.66 21.08 -20.37
CA ALA A 323 -3.02 21.28 -19.08
C ALA A 323 -1.88 20.28 -18.82
N LEU A 324 -2.02 19.03 -19.26
CA LEU A 324 -1.02 17.97 -19.08
C LEU A 324 0.06 17.98 -20.18
N THR A 325 -0.24 18.58 -21.33
CA THR A 325 0.74 18.79 -22.41
C THR A 325 1.52 20.10 -22.26
N GLU A 326 1.11 21.00 -21.36
CA GLU A 326 1.83 22.27 -21.14
C GLU A 326 3.25 21.99 -20.62
N GLY A 327 4.25 22.56 -21.30
CA GLY A 327 5.65 22.34 -20.97
C GLY A 327 6.30 21.10 -21.62
N THR A 328 5.51 20.21 -22.24
CA THR A 328 6.02 18.99 -22.88
C THR A 328 6.28 19.18 -24.38
N ALA A 329 6.82 18.15 -25.04
CA ALA A 329 7.05 18.16 -26.49
C ALA A 329 5.74 18.19 -27.31
N HIS A 330 4.62 17.82 -26.68
CA HIS A 330 3.30 17.70 -27.29
C HIS A 330 2.39 18.91 -27.00
N ALA A 331 2.94 19.97 -26.40
CA ALA A 331 2.23 21.23 -26.16
C ALA A 331 1.62 21.80 -27.45
N GLY A 332 0.30 22.00 -27.45
CA GLY A 332 -0.46 22.58 -28.56
C GLY A 332 -0.85 21.61 -29.66
N GLU A 333 -0.61 20.31 -29.49
CA GLU A 333 -1.30 19.26 -30.25
C GLU A 333 -2.80 19.22 -29.87
N SER A 334 -3.63 18.60 -30.72
CA SER A 334 -5.06 18.47 -30.43
C SER A 334 -5.26 17.35 -29.42
N PRO A 335 -5.89 17.61 -28.25
CA PRO A 335 -6.16 16.57 -27.26
C PRO A 335 -7.11 15.49 -27.78
N GLU A 336 -6.84 14.25 -27.38
CA GLU A 336 -7.64 13.06 -27.65
C GLU A 336 -8.32 12.53 -26.39
N PHE A 337 -7.73 12.78 -25.21
CA PHE A 337 -8.32 12.46 -23.91
C PHE A 337 -8.32 13.67 -22.96
N GLU A 338 -9.52 14.19 -22.66
CA GLU A 338 -9.74 15.33 -21.76
C GLU A 338 -10.85 15.07 -20.72
N LEU A 339 -11.36 13.83 -20.65
CA LEU A 339 -12.48 13.48 -19.78
C LEU A 339 -12.06 13.43 -18.31
N ASP A 340 -10.86 12.91 -18.03
CA ASP A 340 -10.35 12.74 -16.67
C ASP A 340 -8.81 12.94 -16.64
N ASN A 341 -8.37 14.12 -16.19
CA ASN A 341 -6.94 14.42 -16.04
C ASN A 341 -6.28 13.70 -14.86
N ALA A 342 -7.05 13.31 -13.84
CA ALA A 342 -6.53 12.58 -12.69
C ALA A 342 -6.19 11.14 -13.11
N LEU A 343 -7.10 10.50 -13.86
CA LEU A 343 -6.83 9.19 -14.46
C LEU A 343 -5.65 9.24 -15.43
N ALA A 344 -5.59 10.24 -16.31
CA ALA A 344 -4.45 10.41 -17.21
C ALA A 344 -3.12 10.51 -16.45
N SER A 345 -3.10 11.29 -15.36
CA SER A 345 -1.91 11.41 -14.52
C SER A 345 -1.57 10.11 -13.81
N LEU A 346 -2.57 9.36 -13.31
CA LEU A 346 -2.38 8.06 -12.65
C LEU A 346 -1.73 7.03 -13.59
N ILE A 347 -2.20 6.95 -14.84
CA ILE A 347 -1.67 6.02 -15.87
C ILE A 347 -0.19 6.32 -16.13
N ASP A 348 0.12 7.58 -16.41
CA ASP A 348 1.48 8.07 -16.69
C ASP A 348 2.39 7.89 -15.46
N SER A 349 1.87 8.18 -14.26
CA SER A 349 2.62 8.05 -13.01
C SER A 349 2.73 6.63 -12.46
N GLY A 350 2.16 5.62 -13.12
CA GLY A 350 2.06 4.30 -12.52
C GLY A 350 3.37 3.51 -12.39
N LEU A 351 4.44 3.96 -13.05
CA LEU A 351 5.79 3.45 -12.87
C LEU A 351 6.78 4.58 -13.19
N PRO A 352 7.03 5.50 -12.24
CA PRO A 352 7.82 6.71 -12.49
C PRO A 352 9.28 6.44 -12.88
N ASP A 353 9.94 5.51 -12.18
CA ASP A 353 11.29 5.04 -12.52
C ASP A 353 11.22 4.04 -13.68
N ARG A 354 11.24 4.57 -14.92
CA ARG A 354 11.07 3.77 -16.14
C ARG A 354 12.36 3.04 -16.52
N ASN A 355 13.51 3.56 -16.09
CA ASN A 355 14.84 3.02 -16.41
C ASN A 355 15.42 2.08 -15.34
N GLY A 356 14.82 2.02 -14.15
CA GLY A 356 15.15 1.11 -13.06
C GLY A 356 16.43 1.46 -12.32
N ASN A 357 16.82 2.75 -12.28
CA ASN A 357 18.02 3.20 -11.60
C ASN A 357 17.78 3.62 -10.13
N GLY A 358 16.53 3.49 -9.65
CA GLY A 358 16.10 3.88 -8.31
C GLY A 358 15.89 5.39 -8.16
N ARG A 359 15.78 6.12 -9.26
CA ARG A 359 15.45 7.55 -9.29
C ARG A 359 14.15 7.71 -10.03
N SER A 360 13.35 8.65 -9.57
CA SER A 360 12.16 9.05 -10.28
C SER A 360 12.02 10.57 -10.24
N ASN A 361 11.33 11.10 -11.23
CA ASN A 361 10.93 12.50 -11.22
C ASN A 361 9.74 12.70 -10.28
N GLY A 362 9.65 13.89 -9.70
CA GLY A 362 8.44 14.35 -9.02
C GLY A 362 7.32 14.72 -10.00
N GLU A 363 6.36 15.51 -9.53
CA GLU A 363 5.17 15.88 -10.29
C GLU A 363 5.41 17.13 -11.15
N LEU A 364 4.79 17.15 -12.33
CA LEU A 364 4.77 18.33 -13.20
C LEU A 364 3.38 18.98 -13.09
N VAL A 365 3.33 20.21 -12.55
CA VAL A 365 2.08 20.94 -12.30
C VAL A 365 2.08 22.22 -13.14
N LEU A 366 1.13 22.34 -14.07
CA LEU A 366 0.97 23.51 -14.96
C LEU A 366 2.26 23.90 -15.71
N GLY A 367 3.06 22.90 -16.08
CA GLY A 367 4.32 23.07 -16.82
C GLY A 367 5.55 23.40 -15.98
N ASP A 368 5.43 23.45 -14.64
CA ASP A 368 6.55 23.60 -13.71
C ASP A 368 6.65 22.36 -12.79
N TRP A 369 7.88 21.90 -12.51
CA TRP A 369 8.12 20.77 -11.61
C TRP A 369 7.89 21.18 -10.15
N ASP A 370 7.17 20.35 -9.41
CA ASP A 370 7.06 20.46 -7.96
C ASP A 370 8.21 19.71 -7.30
N TRP A 371 9.23 20.45 -6.87
CA TRP A 371 10.43 19.89 -6.24
C TRP A 371 10.14 19.25 -4.89
N ASP A 372 9.02 19.58 -4.24
CA ASP A 372 8.67 18.98 -2.94
C ASP A 372 8.28 17.50 -3.09
N THR A 373 7.97 17.05 -4.31
CA THR A 373 7.60 15.67 -4.60
C THR A 373 8.76 14.84 -5.16
N PHE A 374 9.97 15.40 -5.28
CA PHE A 374 11.14 14.66 -5.72
C PHE A 374 11.79 13.91 -4.55
N ASP A 375 12.33 12.73 -4.83
CA ASP A 375 13.38 12.17 -3.99
C ASP A 375 14.66 13.01 -4.14
N ASP A 376 15.48 13.07 -3.08
CA ASP A 376 16.83 13.63 -3.16
C ASP A 376 17.74 12.62 -3.90
N ASN A 377 17.49 12.48 -5.20
CA ASN A 377 18.12 11.51 -6.09
C ASN A 377 19.64 11.66 -6.13
N ASN A 378 20.15 12.85 -5.79
CA ASN A 378 21.57 13.17 -5.79
C ASN A 378 22.23 13.09 -4.38
N GLY A 379 21.43 13.13 -3.30
CA GLY A 379 21.86 12.94 -1.92
C GLY A 379 22.55 14.16 -1.30
N ASP A 380 22.30 15.37 -1.80
CA ASP A 380 22.91 16.60 -1.28
C ASP A 380 22.05 17.35 -0.25
N GLY A 381 20.86 16.82 0.04
CA GLY A 381 19.89 17.37 0.98
C GLY A 381 19.07 18.53 0.41
N ILE A 382 19.10 18.78 -0.90
CA ILE A 382 18.36 19.85 -1.58
C ILE A 382 17.65 19.27 -2.80
N ARG A 383 16.32 19.35 -2.83
CA ARG A 383 15.53 18.95 -4.00
C ARG A 383 15.53 20.07 -5.04
N ASP A 384 16.20 19.84 -6.18
CA ASP A 384 16.26 20.80 -7.29
C ASP A 384 16.40 20.12 -8.68
N VAL A 385 16.67 20.91 -9.72
CA VAL A 385 16.82 20.43 -11.10
C VAL A 385 17.88 19.35 -11.31
N LEU A 386 18.82 19.19 -10.37
CA LEU A 386 19.84 18.15 -10.38
C LEU A 386 19.29 16.79 -9.94
N ASP A 387 18.11 16.74 -9.32
CA ASP A 387 17.40 15.52 -8.97
C ASP A 387 16.54 14.99 -10.11
N MET A 388 16.36 15.77 -11.18
CA MET A 388 15.58 15.34 -12.35
C MET A 388 16.26 14.19 -13.09
N ASP A 389 15.56 13.07 -13.22
CA ASP A 389 15.89 11.98 -14.11
C ASP A 389 15.34 12.27 -15.52
N THR A 390 16.16 12.90 -16.35
CA THR A 390 15.79 13.19 -17.74
C THR A 390 15.58 11.94 -18.60
N ASP A 391 16.14 10.79 -18.20
CA ASP A 391 16.02 9.56 -18.98
C ASP A 391 14.60 8.97 -18.86
N ASP A 392 13.94 9.12 -17.71
CA ASP A 392 12.54 8.68 -17.53
C ASP A 392 11.56 9.46 -18.38
N VAL A 393 11.76 10.78 -18.55
CA VAL A 393 10.95 11.61 -19.44
C VAL A 393 11.06 11.14 -20.90
N VAL A 394 12.26 10.73 -21.32
CA VAL A 394 12.47 10.16 -22.66
C VAL A 394 11.80 8.79 -22.80
N LEU A 395 11.59 8.10 -21.69
CA LEU A 395 10.93 6.80 -21.60
C LEU A 395 9.42 6.90 -21.32
N GLY A 396 8.80 8.06 -21.50
CA GLY A 396 7.35 8.25 -21.48
C GLY A 396 6.81 8.99 -20.26
N TYR A 397 7.56 9.07 -19.16
CA TYR A 397 7.06 9.72 -17.95
C TYR A 397 6.83 11.23 -18.15
N ARG A 398 5.60 11.70 -17.93
CA ARG A 398 5.21 13.13 -18.06
C ARG A 398 5.58 13.73 -19.42
N ASP A 399 5.45 12.95 -20.50
CA ASP A 399 5.76 13.42 -21.85
C ASP A 399 4.57 14.10 -22.57
N GLY A 400 3.37 14.00 -22.00
CA GLY A 400 2.13 14.64 -22.46
C GLY A 400 1.28 13.78 -23.39
N VAL A 401 1.66 12.52 -23.63
CA VAL A 401 0.84 11.53 -24.33
C VAL A 401 0.73 10.26 -23.48
N LEU A 402 -0.25 9.42 -23.80
CA LEU A 402 -0.31 8.05 -23.32
C LEU A 402 -0.04 7.10 -24.48
N ASP A 403 0.94 6.21 -24.34
CA ASP A 403 1.31 5.23 -25.36
C ASP A 403 1.86 3.92 -24.75
N TYR A 404 2.55 3.11 -25.56
CA TYR A 404 3.17 1.84 -25.15
C TYR A 404 4.24 1.97 -24.05
N ARG A 405 4.73 3.19 -23.79
CA ARG A 405 5.72 3.48 -22.76
C ARG A 405 5.08 3.61 -21.39
N ASP A 406 3.80 3.96 -21.35
CA ASP A 406 3.02 4.03 -20.12
C ASP A 406 2.66 2.61 -19.70
N ARG A 407 3.40 2.11 -18.72
CA ARG A 407 3.20 0.75 -18.19
C ARG A 407 2.10 0.77 -17.13
N TYR A 408 0.88 1.10 -17.52
CA TYR A 408 -0.27 1.04 -16.63
C TYR A 408 -0.52 -0.40 -16.17
N SER A 409 -0.99 -0.53 -14.93
CA SER A 409 -1.56 -1.75 -14.39
C SER A 409 -2.35 -1.40 -13.16
N LYS A 410 -3.53 -2.02 -13.00
CA LYS A 410 -4.38 -1.79 -11.83
C LYS A 410 -3.69 -2.23 -10.53
N ILE A 411 -3.11 -3.44 -10.56
CA ILE A 411 -2.33 -4.01 -9.45
C ILE A 411 -0.99 -4.49 -9.99
N ARG A 412 0.08 -3.78 -9.62
CA ARG A 412 1.45 -4.20 -9.91
C ARG A 412 2.03 -4.96 -8.73
N GLY A 413 1.63 -6.22 -8.60
CA GLY A 413 2.06 -7.12 -7.55
C GLY A 413 1.21 -8.37 -7.52
N THR A 414 1.59 -9.34 -6.69
CA THR A 414 0.78 -10.53 -6.45
C THR A 414 -0.36 -10.23 -5.48
N ALA A 415 -1.56 -10.70 -5.80
CA ALA A 415 -2.70 -10.70 -4.88
C ALA A 415 -2.74 -12.02 -4.10
N TYR A 416 -2.57 -11.93 -2.78
CA TYR A 416 -2.63 -13.05 -1.84
C TYR A 416 -3.98 -13.09 -1.14
N PHE A 417 -4.62 -14.25 -1.16
CA PHE A 417 -5.88 -14.52 -0.49
C PHE A 417 -5.72 -15.64 0.52
N ARG A 418 -6.19 -15.39 1.75
CA ARG A 418 -6.34 -16.47 2.73
C ARG A 418 -7.50 -17.41 2.36
N ALA A 419 -8.56 -16.85 1.78
CA ALA A 419 -9.68 -17.61 1.22
C ALA A 419 -9.22 -18.57 0.10
N GLY A 420 -9.84 -19.75 0.04
CA GLY A 420 -9.60 -20.72 -1.02
C GLY A 420 -10.42 -20.40 -2.28
N ARG A 421 -9.83 -20.63 -3.47
CA ARG A 421 -10.50 -20.36 -4.76
C ARG A 421 -11.83 -21.08 -4.89
N ASP A 422 -11.82 -22.41 -4.70
CA ASP A 422 -13.02 -23.25 -4.79
C ASP A 422 -14.13 -22.77 -3.82
N GLN A 423 -13.75 -22.28 -2.64
CA GLN A 423 -14.71 -21.78 -1.66
C GLN A 423 -15.38 -20.50 -2.14
N TRP A 424 -14.61 -19.56 -2.70
CA TRP A 424 -15.15 -18.32 -3.26
C TRP A 424 -16.03 -18.62 -4.47
N GLU A 425 -15.53 -19.40 -5.43
CA GLU A 425 -16.25 -19.60 -6.70
C GLU A 425 -17.55 -20.39 -6.55
N THR A 426 -17.64 -21.27 -5.54
CA THR A 426 -18.85 -22.05 -5.24
C THR A 426 -19.78 -21.40 -4.20
N SER A 427 -19.41 -20.22 -3.69
CA SER A 427 -20.27 -19.41 -2.82
C SER A 427 -21.45 -18.85 -3.62
N HIS A 428 -22.46 -18.30 -2.92
CA HIS A 428 -23.71 -17.88 -3.54
C HIS A 428 -24.00 -16.39 -3.31
N ASP A 429 -24.59 -15.75 -4.33
CA ASP A 429 -25.07 -14.39 -4.28
C ASP A 429 -26.36 -14.25 -3.43
N GLU A 430 -26.96 -13.05 -3.38
CA GLU A 430 -28.13 -12.74 -2.54
C GLU A 430 -29.42 -13.39 -3.08
N PHE A 431 -29.37 -13.82 -4.33
CA PHE A 431 -30.43 -14.53 -5.03
C PHE A 431 -30.24 -16.05 -4.98
N GLY A 432 -29.14 -16.52 -4.36
CA GLY A 432 -28.80 -17.93 -4.26
C GLY A 432 -28.28 -18.50 -5.58
N GLU A 433 -27.72 -17.66 -6.46
CA GLU A 433 -26.98 -18.07 -7.64
C GLU A 433 -25.50 -18.25 -7.27
N GLU A 434 -24.86 -19.30 -7.79
CA GLU A 434 -23.44 -19.55 -7.58
C GLU A 434 -22.64 -18.42 -8.22
N ILE A 435 -21.68 -17.87 -7.48
CA ILE A 435 -20.82 -16.79 -7.94
C ILE A 435 -20.14 -17.19 -9.26
N GLY A 436 -19.50 -18.36 -9.32
CA GLY A 436 -18.68 -18.75 -10.46
C GLY A 436 -17.30 -18.12 -10.37
N ASP A 437 -16.73 -17.60 -11.46
CA ASP A 437 -15.34 -17.15 -11.47
C ASP A 437 -15.12 -15.87 -10.64
N TYR A 438 -14.09 -15.85 -9.79
CA TYR A 438 -13.76 -14.69 -8.93
C TYR A 438 -13.38 -13.45 -9.75
N GLN A 439 -12.88 -13.60 -10.99
CA GLN A 439 -12.46 -12.50 -11.86
C GLN A 439 -13.63 -11.58 -12.26
N GLN A 440 -14.88 -11.96 -12.00
CA GLN A 440 -16.01 -11.04 -12.12
C GLN A 440 -15.96 -9.89 -11.11
N PHE A 441 -15.32 -10.10 -9.95
CA PHE A 441 -15.15 -9.08 -8.92
C PHE A 441 -13.79 -8.41 -8.97
N VAL A 442 -12.78 -9.06 -9.53
CA VAL A 442 -11.41 -8.56 -9.61
C VAL A 442 -11.14 -8.15 -11.04
N GLN A 443 -11.51 -6.91 -11.38
CA GLN A 443 -11.25 -6.32 -12.70
C GLN A 443 -9.92 -5.54 -12.73
N GLY A 444 -9.40 -5.30 -13.93
CA GLY A 444 -8.17 -4.57 -14.18
C GLY A 444 -6.92 -5.45 -14.15
N SER A 445 -5.88 -5.01 -14.86
CA SER A 445 -4.70 -5.85 -15.10
C SER A 445 -3.85 -6.07 -13.84
N ILE A 446 -3.46 -7.33 -13.61
CA ILE A 446 -2.56 -7.74 -12.52
C ILE A 446 -1.19 -8.07 -13.12
N VAL A 447 -0.16 -7.35 -12.69
CA VAL A 447 1.21 -7.52 -13.17
C VAL A 447 2.12 -7.91 -12.00
N PRO A 448 2.36 -9.22 -11.78
CA PRO A 448 3.24 -9.66 -10.71
C PRO A 448 4.71 -9.33 -11.00
N GLU A 449 5.56 -9.47 -9.97
CA GLU A 449 7.00 -9.45 -10.16
C GLU A 449 7.47 -10.64 -11.01
N ARG A 450 8.68 -10.51 -11.57
CA ARG A 450 9.20 -11.50 -12.49
C ARG A 450 9.44 -12.84 -11.78
N GLY A 451 8.60 -13.82 -12.12
CA GLY A 451 8.69 -15.18 -11.58
C GLY A 451 7.59 -15.52 -10.59
N ASP A 452 6.82 -14.51 -10.16
CA ASP A 452 5.70 -14.67 -9.25
C ASP A 452 4.39 -14.95 -9.99
N GLN A 453 3.43 -15.51 -9.26
CA GLN A 453 2.07 -15.71 -9.75
C GLN A 453 1.27 -14.40 -9.56
N PRO A 454 0.33 -14.07 -10.47
CA PRO A 454 -0.52 -12.90 -10.32
C PRO A 454 -1.42 -13.02 -9.09
N VAL A 455 -1.93 -14.22 -8.82
CA VAL A 455 -2.86 -14.51 -7.74
C VAL A 455 -2.47 -15.80 -7.01
N ILE A 456 -2.52 -15.77 -5.68
CA ILE A 456 -2.29 -16.93 -4.80
C ILE A 456 -3.46 -17.06 -3.84
N PHE A 457 -4.16 -18.19 -3.91
CA PHE A 457 -5.22 -18.58 -2.96
C PHE A 457 -4.69 -19.53 -1.89
N ASP A 458 -5.44 -19.68 -0.81
CA ASP A 458 -5.06 -20.53 0.34
C ASP A 458 -3.67 -20.15 0.92
N ALA A 459 -3.30 -18.87 0.80
CA ALA A 459 -2.01 -18.36 1.22
C ALA A 459 -1.80 -18.56 2.73
N SER A 460 -0.61 -18.98 3.13
CA SER A 460 -0.27 -19.32 4.51
C SER A 460 -0.07 -18.09 5.39
N ASP A 461 -0.08 -18.25 6.73
CA ASP A 461 0.25 -17.16 7.65
C ASP A 461 1.71 -16.67 7.53
N ALA A 462 2.56 -17.42 6.81
CA ALA A 462 3.91 -16.97 6.45
C ALA A 462 3.91 -16.02 5.24
N GLU A 463 2.96 -16.20 4.32
CA GLU A 463 2.80 -15.37 3.13
C GLU A 463 1.97 -14.13 3.44
N VAL A 464 0.89 -14.27 4.21
CA VAL A 464 -0.02 -13.18 4.60
C VAL A 464 -0.08 -13.15 6.13
N PRO A 465 0.85 -12.48 6.84
CA PRO A 465 0.94 -12.57 8.30
C PRO A 465 -0.24 -11.90 9.00
N GLU A 466 -0.62 -12.44 10.16
CA GLU A 466 -1.60 -11.79 11.04
C GLU A 466 -0.98 -10.57 11.72
N PHE A 467 -1.68 -9.43 11.68
CA PHE A 467 -1.30 -8.22 12.38
C PHE A 467 -2.39 -7.84 13.38
N THR A 468 -2.03 -7.85 14.67
CA THR A 468 -2.87 -7.33 15.74
C THR A 468 -2.32 -6.00 16.23
N THR A 469 -3.11 -5.30 17.03
CA THR A 469 -2.71 -4.04 17.67
C THR A 469 -1.47 -4.19 18.57
N GLU A 470 -1.20 -5.37 19.10
CA GLU A 470 -0.05 -5.64 19.96
C GLU A 470 1.30 -5.47 19.23
N HIS A 471 1.33 -5.79 17.92
CA HIS A 471 2.56 -5.66 17.12
C HIS A 471 3.04 -4.21 16.98
N PHE A 472 2.15 -3.24 17.14
CA PHE A 472 2.46 -1.81 16.99
C PHE A 472 2.65 -1.09 18.31
N ALA A 473 2.39 -1.74 19.45
CA ALA A 473 2.37 -1.08 20.76
C ALA A 473 3.65 -0.30 21.09
N ALA A 474 4.83 -0.84 20.75
CA ALA A 474 6.09 -0.14 20.97
C ALA A 474 6.24 1.11 20.09
N ALA A 475 5.91 1.00 18.80
CA ALA A 475 5.99 2.14 17.86
C ALA A 475 4.96 3.23 18.20
N THR A 476 3.75 2.82 18.60
CA THR A 476 2.71 3.74 19.10
C THR A 476 3.21 4.53 20.31
N LEU A 477 3.82 3.87 21.30
CA LEU A 477 4.36 4.56 22.48
C LEU A 477 5.50 5.51 22.13
N THR A 478 6.42 5.13 21.24
CA THR A 478 7.50 6.01 20.79
C THR A 478 6.96 7.29 20.16
N LEU A 479 5.94 7.19 19.29
CA LEU A 479 5.31 8.38 18.70
C LEU A 479 4.59 9.20 19.77
N ILE A 480 3.82 8.58 20.65
CA ILE A 480 3.12 9.29 21.76
C ILE A 480 4.09 10.09 22.62
N ASP A 481 5.29 9.56 22.91
CA ASP A 481 6.31 10.27 23.68
C ASP A 481 6.77 11.58 22.99
N GLY A 482 6.63 11.68 21.67
CA GLY A 482 6.90 12.91 20.89
C GLY A 482 5.81 13.97 20.96
N ALA A 483 4.62 13.68 21.51
CA ALA A 483 3.58 14.68 21.75
C ALA A 483 3.81 15.43 23.09
N ASP A 484 5.00 16.02 23.24
CA ASP A 484 5.50 16.56 24.52
C ASP A 484 5.31 18.08 24.70
N GLY A 485 4.52 18.70 23.84
CA GLY A 485 4.20 20.12 23.84
C GLY A 485 3.34 20.57 25.04
N THR A 486 3.00 21.86 25.06
CA THR A 486 2.05 22.40 26.05
C THR A 486 0.67 21.79 25.87
N SER A 487 -0.15 21.75 26.92
CA SER A 487 -1.45 21.07 26.85
C SER A 487 -2.36 21.68 25.79
N PHE A 488 -3.25 20.88 25.19
CA PHE A 488 -4.21 21.33 24.19
C PHE A 488 -4.96 22.60 24.61
N ALA A 489 -5.47 22.63 25.84
CA ALA A 489 -6.16 23.80 26.39
C ALA A 489 -5.26 25.06 26.45
N GLN A 490 -3.98 24.91 26.79
CA GLN A 490 -3.04 26.04 26.78
C GLN A 490 -2.80 26.55 25.36
N GLN A 491 -2.62 25.65 24.39
CA GLN A 491 -2.41 26.03 22.99
C GLN A 491 -3.64 26.73 22.40
N VAL A 492 -4.86 26.30 22.77
CA VAL A 492 -6.10 26.98 22.41
C VAL A 492 -6.19 28.36 23.08
N ASP A 493 -5.98 28.44 24.40
CA ASP A 493 -6.10 29.69 25.17
C ASP A 493 -5.13 30.76 24.66
N GLU A 494 -3.92 30.37 24.22
CA GLU A 494 -2.91 31.27 23.67
C GLU A 494 -3.30 31.87 22.31
N GLN A 495 -4.13 31.18 21.53
CA GLN A 495 -4.50 31.57 20.15
C GLN A 495 -5.90 32.17 20.05
N TRP A 496 -6.87 31.61 20.77
CA TRP A 496 -8.27 32.04 20.76
C TRP A 496 -8.60 33.02 21.89
N GLY A 497 -7.93 32.89 23.04
CA GLY A 497 -8.25 33.63 24.25
C GLY A 497 -9.48 33.11 24.98
N ASP A 498 -10.09 33.95 25.81
CA ASP A 498 -11.17 33.56 26.74
C ASP A 498 -12.58 33.44 26.09
N ASP A 499 -12.70 33.62 24.78
CA ASP A 499 -14.01 33.59 24.10
C ASP A 499 -14.55 32.15 23.99
N PRO A 500 -15.87 31.91 24.14
CA PRO A 500 -16.43 30.57 24.02
C PRO A 500 -16.14 29.95 22.65
N ILE A 501 -15.66 28.71 22.64
CA ILE A 501 -15.44 27.94 21.42
C ILE A 501 -16.79 27.71 20.72
N PRO A 502 -16.93 28.05 19.42
CA PRO A 502 -18.14 27.77 18.68
C PRO A 502 -18.39 26.27 18.54
N THR A 503 -19.66 25.89 18.34
CA THR A 503 -20.04 24.49 18.20
C THR A 503 -20.90 24.27 16.97
N LEU A 504 -20.73 23.11 16.32
CA LEU A 504 -21.51 22.68 15.15
C LEU A 504 -22.16 21.33 15.43
N VAL A 505 -23.41 21.15 15.01
CA VAL A 505 -24.06 19.84 15.00
C VAL A 505 -23.72 19.13 13.69
N GLU A 506 -23.12 17.95 13.79
CA GLU A 506 -22.66 17.18 12.63
C GLU A 506 -22.98 15.69 12.81
N SER A 507 -23.32 15.00 11.73
CA SER A 507 -23.49 13.55 11.71
C SER A 507 -22.15 12.82 11.65
N THR A 508 -22.11 11.57 12.12
CA THR A 508 -21.02 10.64 11.83
C THR A 508 -21.58 9.37 11.15
N PRO A 509 -20.94 8.89 10.07
CA PRO A 509 -19.94 9.60 9.26
C PRO A 509 -20.47 10.93 8.70
N PHE A 510 -19.57 11.89 8.51
CA PHE A 510 -19.89 13.14 7.82
C PHE A 510 -20.52 12.88 6.44
N GLY A 511 -21.58 13.61 6.08
CA GLY A 511 -22.27 13.48 4.78
C GLY A 511 -23.18 12.25 4.61
N SER A 512 -23.19 11.30 5.56
CA SER A 512 -24.00 10.08 5.42
C SER A 512 -25.51 10.35 5.41
N PRO A 513 -26.28 9.76 4.47
CA PRO A 513 -27.74 9.88 4.42
C PRO A 513 -28.43 9.06 5.53
N SER A 514 -27.71 8.12 6.15
CA SER A 514 -28.15 7.33 7.30
C SER A 514 -27.13 7.43 8.44
N PRO A 515 -27.05 8.57 9.15
CA PRO A 515 -26.08 8.78 10.22
C PRO A 515 -26.13 7.69 11.28
N ALA A 516 -24.95 7.18 11.66
CA ALA A 516 -24.83 6.26 12.78
C ALA A 516 -24.98 7.01 14.12
N ASP A 517 -24.52 8.26 14.22
CA ASP A 517 -24.66 9.09 15.43
C ASP A 517 -24.56 10.59 15.06
N TRP A 518 -24.85 11.48 16.02
CA TRP A 518 -24.73 12.93 15.89
C TRP A 518 -23.86 13.52 17.01
N TYR A 519 -23.04 14.51 16.67
CA TYR A 519 -22.13 15.18 17.59
C TYR A 519 -22.38 16.68 17.59
N LEU A 520 -22.35 17.28 18.79
CA LEU A 520 -22.17 18.72 18.94
C LEU A 520 -20.66 18.98 19.09
N ARG A 521 -20.00 19.28 17.98
CA ARG A 521 -18.55 19.41 17.87
C ARG A 521 -18.09 20.82 18.24
N PRO A 522 -17.15 20.99 19.19
CA PRO A 522 -16.37 22.22 19.27
C PRO A 522 -15.63 22.46 17.94
N VAL A 523 -15.59 23.71 17.47
CA VAL A 523 -14.92 24.10 16.23
C VAL A 523 -13.68 24.91 16.55
N TYR A 524 -12.51 24.38 16.22
CA TYR A 524 -11.22 25.07 16.30
C TYR A 524 -10.80 25.47 14.89
N GLN A 525 -10.54 26.75 14.67
CA GLN A 525 -10.26 27.28 13.34
C GLN A 525 -9.01 28.17 13.33
N ASP A 526 -8.21 28.07 12.28
CA ASP A 526 -7.01 28.90 12.03
C ASP A 526 -5.96 28.83 13.16
N MET A 527 -5.78 27.64 13.76
CA MET A 527 -4.84 27.42 14.87
C MET A 527 -3.64 26.56 14.46
N VAL A 528 -2.51 26.76 15.12
CA VAL A 528 -1.33 25.89 15.05
C VAL A 528 -1.22 25.10 16.34
N PHE A 529 -1.17 23.78 16.23
CA PHE A 529 -0.87 22.88 17.33
C PHE A 529 0.49 22.23 17.11
N LYS A 530 1.36 22.27 18.12
CA LYS A 530 2.69 21.65 18.06
C LYS A 530 2.83 20.63 19.19
N ASP A 531 3.24 19.41 18.81
CA ASP A 531 3.49 18.29 19.72
C ASP A 531 2.34 18.11 20.74
N VAL A 532 1.12 17.96 20.21
CA VAL A 532 -0.12 18.14 20.98
C VAL A 532 -0.78 16.81 21.33
N THR A 533 -1.26 16.71 22.57
CA THR A 533 -2.22 15.68 22.99
C THR A 533 -3.64 16.22 22.97
N ILE A 534 -4.48 15.73 22.05
CA ILE A 534 -5.93 15.99 22.00
C ILE A 534 -6.62 15.12 23.05
N PRO A 535 -7.22 15.72 24.10
CA PRO A 535 -7.77 14.95 25.21
C PRO A 535 -8.99 14.10 24.81
N MET A 536 -9.25 13.04 25.57
CA MET A 536 -10.49 12.27 25.47
C MET A 536 -11.73 13.17 25.50
N GLY A 537 -12.70 12.85 24.63
CA GLY A 537 -13.98 13.52 24.61
C GLY A 537 -14.02 14.88 23.93
N THR A 538 -12.92 15.28 23.27
CA THR A 538 -12.85 16.53 22.51
C THR A 538 -13.84 16.54 21.35
N ASN A 539 -13.93 15.43 20.59
CA ASN A 539 -14.89 15.21 19.49
C ASN A 539 -15.04 16.41 18.53
N ALA A 540 -13.94 17.10 18.24
CA ALA A 540 -13.95 18.40 17.59
C ALA A 540 -13.93 18.33 16.07
N LEU A 541 -14.29 19.46 15.48
CA LEU A 541 -14.00 19.83 14.09
C LEU A 541 -12.84 20.83 14.09
N PHE A 542 -11.77 20.51 13.38
CA PHE A 542 -10.65 21.40 13.13
C PHE A 542 -10.75 21.93 11.70
N ILE A 543 -10.68 23.25 11.51
CA ILE A 543 -10.80 23.92 10.21
C ILE A 543 -9.53 24.74 9.96
N ASN A 544 -8.83 24.48 8.87
CA ASN A 544 -7.63 25.25 8.50
C ASN A 544 -6.59 25.34 9.64
N CYS A 545 -6.45 24.25 10.40
CA CYS A 545 -5.47 24.15 11.48
C CYS A 545 -4.17 23.52 10.96
N THR A 546 -3.03 23.88 11.54
CA THR A 546 -1.74 23.24 11.28
C THR A 546 -1.34 22.41 12.48
N PHE A 547 -1.01 21.14 12.28
CA PHE A 547 -0.51 20.21 13.29
C PHE A 547 0.95 19.92 13.00
N VAL A 548 1.85 20.24 13.94
CA VAL A 548 3.30 20.20 13.76
C VAL A 548 3.90 19.17 14.73
N GLY A 549 4.80 18.33 14.23
CA GLY A 549 5.42 17.26 15.02
C GLY A 549 4.43 16.12 15.27
N VAL A 550 4.27 15.68 16.52
CA VAL A 550 3.33 14.58 16.83
C VAL A 550 1.99 15.09 17.34
N THR A 551 0.90 14.60 16.74
CA THR A 551 -0.47 14.77 17.25
C THR A 551 -0.96 13.48 17.88
N HIS A 552 -1.03 13.43 19.21
CA HIS A 552 -1.58 12.30 19.96
C HIS A 552 -3.09 12.51 20.21
N VAL A 553 -3.90 11.51 19.89
CA VAL A 553 -5.33 11.47 20.17
C VAL A 553 -5.61 10.47 21.29
N GLU A 554 -6.06 10.97 22.44
CA GLU A 554 -6.36 10.09 23.56
C GLU A 554 -7.68 9.34 23.37
N ALA A 555 -7.71 8.09 23.82
CA ALA A 555 -8.92 7.29 23.94
C ALA A 555 -8.86 6.31 25.12
N TYR A 556 -10.02 6.03 25.70
CA TYR A 556 -10.11 4.99 26.72
C TYR A 556 -9.93 3.60 26.09
N THR A 557 -8.94 2.87 26.58
CA THR A 557 -8.51 1.62 25.94
C THR A 557 -9.36 0.41 26.33
N ASP A 558 -9.93 0.37 27.54
CA ASP A 558 -10.84 -0.70 27.99
C ASP A 558 -12.29 -0.44 27.56
N ASN A 559 -12.51 -0.40 26.25
CA ASN A 559 -13.82 -0.16 25.64
C ASN A 559 -14.59 -1.45 25.33
N THR A 560 -14.40 -2.49 26.15
CA THR A 560 -14.90 -3.84 25.87
C THR A 560 -16.37 -4.07 26.24
N HIS A 561 -16.98 -3.14 26.97
CA HIS A 561 -18.35 -3.26 27.43
C HIS A 561 -19.36 -3.27 26.27
N ALA A 562 -20.31 -4.21 26.26
CA ALA A 562 -21.29 -4.37 25.16
C ALA A 562 -22.11 -3.09 24.88
N SER A 563 -22.36 -2.28 25.91
CA SER A 563 -23.09 -1.00 25.79
C SER A 563 -22.23 0.18 25.29
N TRP A 564 -20.93 -0.01 25.04
CA TRP A 564 -19.98 1.09 24.80
C TRP A 564 -20.38 2.00 23.62
N SER A 565 -20.73 1.40 22.48
CA SER A 565 -21.12 2.14 21.27
C SER A 565 -22.51 2.79 21.37
N TYR A 566 -23.35 2.34 22.32
CA TYR A 566 -24.73 2.81 22.46
C TYR A 566 -24.84 3.98 23.44
N TYR A 567 -24.12 3.92 24.56
CA TYR A 567 -24.14 5.01 25.53
C TYR A 567 -23.60 6.29 24.92
N GLY A 568 -24.35 7.38 25.08
CA GLY A 568 -24.00 8.65 24.46
C GLY A 568 -24.57 8.87 23.05
N GLN A 569 -25.24 7.88 22.44
CA GLN A 569 -25.77 8.03 21.08
C GLN A 569 -26.92 9.04 21.03
N GLN A 570 -26.89 9.90 20.02
CA GLN A 570 -27.84 10.97 19.80
C GLN A 570 -28.51 10.86 18.43
N GLU A 571 -29.75 11.31 18.38
CA GLU A 571 -30.52 11.50 17.14
C GLU A 571 -30.84 12.98 16.99
N ARG A 572 -31.05 13.41 15.74
CA ARG A 572 -31.40 14.78 15.40
C ARG A 572 -32.87 14.87 15.03
N ASP A 573 -33.60 15.75 15.72
CA ASP A 573 -34.98 16.05 15.40
C ASP A 573 -35.05 16.79 14.06
N VAL A 574 -35.80 16.23 13.10
CA VAL A 574 -35.89 16.74 11.72
C VAL A 574 -36.58 18.10 11.60
N GLU A 575 -37.43 18.49 12.56
CA GLU A 575 -38.17 19.75 12.51
C GLU A 575 -37.41 20.89 13.20
N THR A 576 -36.78 20.59 14.34
CA THR A 576 -36.12 21.57 15.22
C THR A 576 -34.61 21.62 15.02
N GLY A 577 -33.99 20.52 14.56
CA GLY A 577 -32.55 20.35 14.46
C GLY A 577 -31.87 20.04 15.79
N ASP A 578 -32.63 19.90 16.88
CA ASP A 578 -32.11 19.63 18.22
C ASP A 578 -31.66 18.17 18.35
N LEU A 579 -30.61 17.94 19.14
CA LEU A 579 -30.13 16.60 19.47
C LEU A 579 -30.82 16.07 20.72
N PHE A 580 -31.22 14.80 20.68
CA PHE A 580 -31.75 14.07 21.83
C PHE A 580 -31.10 12.70 21.96
N TRP A 581 -31.08 12.16 23.19
CA TRP A 581 -30.51 10.84 23.45
C TRP A 581 -31.36 9.75 22.83
N LYS A 582 -30.73 8.87 22.04
CA LYS A 582 -31.37 7.65 21.54
C LYS A 582 -31.66 6.67 22.66
N TYR A 583 -30.72 6.56 23.60
CA TYR A 583 -30.84 5.79 24.82
C TYR A 583 -30.68 6.73 26.03
N PRO A 584 -31.80 7.26 26.58
CA PRO A 584 -31.76 8.20 27.70
C PRO A 584 -31.05 7.60 28.91
N PRO A 585 -30.18 8.32 29.63
CA PRO A 585 -29.50 7.76 30.79
C PRO A 585 -30.49 7.43 31.93
N PRO A 586 -30.27 6.36 32.71
CA PRO A 586 -31.11 6.03 33.85
C PRO A 586 -31.21 7.20 34.85
N PRO A 587 -32.34 7.40 35.54
CA PRO A 587 -33.50 6.50 35.62
C PRO A 587 -34.59 6.79 34.56
N ALA A 588 -34.25 7.49 33.47
CA ALA A 588 -35.22 7.74 32.41
C ALA A 588 -35.56 6.43 31.69
N ASP A 589 -36.84 6.24 31.37
CA ASP A 589 -37.29 5.07 30.62
C ASP A 589 -36.71 5.11 29.19
N SER A 590 -36.17 3.99 28.74
CA SER A 590 -35.68 3.75 27.38
C SER A 590 -36.45 2.59 26.76
N GLU A 591 -36.65 2.59 25.44
CA GLU A 591 -37.29 1.46 24.74
C GLU A 591 -36.42 0.20 24.77
N THR A 592 -35.10 0.37 24.91
CA THR A 592 -34.12 -0.71 25.06
C THR A 592 -33.29 -0.46 26.31
N ALA A 593 -33.23 -1.45 27.20
CA ALA A 593 -32.33 -1.44 28.35
C ALA A 593 -30.91 -1.82 27.89
N LEU A 594 -29.93 -0.95 28.11
CA LEU A 594 -28.55 -1.19 27.67
C LEU A 594 -27.74 -2.01 28.68
N ASP A 595 -28.10 -1.95 29.96
CA ASP A 595 -27.48 -2.69 31.05
C ASP A 595 -28.43 -2.75 32.27
N LYS A 596 -28.00 -3.39 33.35
CA LYS A 596 -28.77 -3.54 34.60
C LYS A 596 -29.16 -2.23 35.28
N SER A 597 -28.54 -1.09 34.96
CA SER A 597 -28.89 0.19 35.57
C SER A 597 -30.25 0.73 35.10
N TYR A 598 -30.82 0.17 34.03
CA TYR A 598 -32.17 0.45 33.54
C TYR A 598 -33.26 -0.40 34.20
N SER A 599 -32.90 -1.35 35.07
CA SER A 599 -33.84 -2.37 35.58
C SER A 599 -33.62 -2.63 37.07
N GLU A 600 -34.63 -3.22 37.71
CA GLU A 600 -34.56 -3.63 39.11
C GLU A 600 -34.27 -5.13 39.22
N GLU A 601 -33.46 -5.52 40.22
CA GLU A 601 -33.16 -6.93 40.50
C GLU A 601 -34.46 -7.75 40.66
N GLY A 602 -34.60 -8.80 39.84
CA GLY A 602 -35.78 -9.67 39.80
C GLY A 602 -36.87 -9.28 38.80
N ALA A 603 -36.70 -8.19 38.04
CA ALA A 603 -37.53 -7.93 36.86
C ALA A 603 -37.30 -8.98 35.76
N PRO A 604 -38.32 -9.35 34.95
CA PRO A 604 -38.10 -10.23 33.80
C PRO A 604 -37.08 -9.61 32.83
N GLY A 605 -36.06 -10.38 32.42
CA GLY A 605 -34.99 -9.87 31.54
C GLY A 605 -33.76 -9.29 32.27
N TYR A 606 -33.78 -9.16 33.60
CA TYR A 606 -32.70 -8.52 34.37
C TYR A 606 -31.38 -9.32 34.33
N GLU A 607 -31.46 -10.65 34.39
CA GLU A 607 -30.27 -11.50 34.43
C GLU A 607 -29.58 -11.61 33.06
N GLU A 608 -30.30 -11.27 31.99
CA GLU A 608 -29.80 -11.24 30.61
C GLU A 608 -29.10 -9.92 30.25
N LEU A 609 -29.26 -8.86 31.05
CA LEU A 609 -28.60 -7.58 30.82
C LEU A 609 -27.14 -7.61 31.30
N PRO A 610 -26.23 -6.88 30.63
CA PRO A 610 -24.87 -6.69 31.13
C PRO A 610 -24.88 -5.90 32.44
N ASP A 611 -23.81 -6.02 33.23
CA ASP A 611 -23.60 -5.18 34.40
C ASP A 611 -23.46 -3.70 33.97
N PRO A 612 -23.64 -2.72 34.88
CA PRO A 612 -23.48 -1.31 34.52
C PRO A 612 -22.09 -1.02 33.95
N LEU A 613 -22.03 -0.19 32.90
CA LEU A 613 -20.77 0.23 32.31
C LEU A 613 -19.98 1.08 33.32
N MET A 614 -18.86 0.55 33.80
CA MET A 614 -17.96 1.20 34.76
C MET A 614 -16.62 1.53 34.10
N VAL A 615 -16.04 2.68 34.43
CA VAL A 615 -14.73 3.11 33.92
C VAL A 615 -13.80 3.54 35.05
N ASP A 616 -12.51 3.30 34.90
CA ASP A 616 -11.47 3.69 35.86
C ASP A 616 -11.04 5.16 35.69
N ILE A 617 -12.02 6.04 35.43
CA ILE A 617 -11.87 7.49 35.29
C ILE A 617 -12.84 8.16 36.27
N ASP A 618 -12.35 9.18 36.99
CA ASP A 618 -13.17 10.03 37.87
C ASP A 618 -13.99 11.02 37.03
N LEU A 619 -15.10 10.55 36.47
CA LEU A 619 -16.00 11.33 35.62
C LEU A 619 -16.72 12.43 36.41
N ASN A 620 -17.03 12.16 37.68
CA ASN A 620 -17.82 13.04 38.53
C ASN A 620 -16.95 14.05 39.33
N LYS A 621 -15.63 13.90 39.30
CA LYS A 621 -14.60 14.72 39.99
C LYS A 621 -14.70 14.67 41.51
N ASP A 622 -15.11 13.54 42.09
CA ASP A 622 -15.19 13.33 43.54
C ASP A 622 -13.93 12.69 44.14
N GLY A 623 -12.97 12.31 43.30
CA GLY A 623 -11.70 11.68 43.68
C GLY A 623 -11.79 10.17 43.89
N SER A 624 -12.84 9.50 43.41
CA SER A 624 -13.01 8.05 43.49
C SER A 624 -13.29 7.40 42.12
N THR A 625 -12.85 6.16 41.98
CA THR A 625 -13.06 5.31 40.79
C THR A 625 -13.36 3.86 41.24
N PRO A 626 -14.01 3.02 40.42
CA PRO A 626 -14.57 3.34 39.09
C PRO A 626 -15.90 4.11 39.15
N ASP A 627 -16.17 4.91 38.13
CA ASP A 627 -17.44 5.63 37.94
C ASP A 627 -18.33 4.96 36.89
N GLN A 628 -19.65 5.06 37.07
CA GLN A 628 -20.60 4.62 36.06
C GLN A 628 -20.59 5.61 34.88
N CYS A 629 -20.40 5.11 33.66
CA CYS A 629 -20.39 5.92 32.45
C CYS A 629 -21.65 5.66 31.62
N THR A 630 -22.39 6.74 31.33
CA THR A 630 -23.61 6.71 30.50
C THR A 630 -23.47 7.54 29.22
N ASN A 631 -22.26 8.06 28.97
CA ASN A 631 -21.92 8.81 27.77
C ASN A 631 -20.46 8.56 27.39
N THR A 632 -20.21 7.53 26.58
CA THR A 632 -18.85 7.14 26.18
C THR A 632 -18.21 8.14 25.21
N LYS A 633 -18.97 9.09 24.65
CA LYS A 633 -18.40 10.21 23.89
C LYS A 633 -17.41 11.03 24.71
N GLN A 634 -17.50 11.04 26.04
CA GLN A 634 -16.54 11.75 26.91
C GLN A 634 -15.17 11.05 27.02
N LEU A 635 -15.09 9.79 26.57
CA LEU A 635 -13.96 8.89 26.74
C LEU A 635 -13.39 8.39 25.41
N SER A 636 -13.90 8.92 24.31
CA SER A 636 -13.55 8.56 22.94
C SER A 636 -13.40 9.83 22.11
N ASN A 637 -12.77 9.71 20.95
CA ASN A 637 -12.59 10.84 20.05
C ASN A 637 -13.07 10.49 18.64
N ASN A 638 -14.17 11.14 18.25
CA ASN A 638 -14.62 11.23 16.88
C ASN A 638 -14.22 12.61 16.35
N LEU A 639 -13.15 12.70 15.56
CA LEU A 639 -12.55 13.96 15.12
C LEU A 639 -12.70 14.15 13.61
N ARG A 640 -12.90 15.40 13.18
CA ARG A 640 -12.80 15.78 11.77
C ARG A 640 -11.76 16.88 11.58
N PHE A 641 -10.87 16.67 10.63
CA PHE A 641 -9.88 17.63 10.16
C PHE A 641 -10.31 18.09 8.77
N HIS A 642 -10.48 19.39 8.61
CA HIS A 642 -10.97 20.01 7.39
C HIS A 642 -10.00 21.11 6.98
N ASP A 643 -9.49 21.08 5.75
CA ASP A 643 -8.44 21.97 5.25
C ASP A 643 -7.18 22.04 6.15
N CYS A 644 -6.89 20.98 6.90
CA CYS A 644 -5.79 20.99 7.86
C CYS A 644 -4.45 20.64 7.21
N LEU A 645 -3.36 21.18 7.74
CA LEU A 645 -2.00 20.80 7.35
C LEU A 645 -1.34 20.01 8.47
N PHE A 646 -0.94 18.77 8.18
CA PHE A 646 -0.07 18.00 9.07
C PHE A 646 1.37 18.13 8.58
N VAL A 647 2.24 18.62 9.45
CA VAL A 647 3.70 18.62 9.27
C VAL A 647 4.28 17.67 10.32
N GLY A 648 4.12 16.37 10.12
CA GLY A 648 4.46 15.33 11.08
C GLY A 648 3.45 14.17 11.11
N SER A 649 3.29 13.54 12.28
CA SER A 649 2.52 12.29 12.44
C SER A 649 1.28 12.46 13.32
N ILE A 650 0.25 11.66 13.05
CA ILE A 650 -0.89 11.48 13.95
C ILE A 650 -0.88 10.07 14.54
N VAL A 651 -1.04 9.98 15.86
CA VAL A 651 -1.05 8.72 16.63
C VAL A 651 -2.20 8.72 17.61
N ALA A 652 -2.77 7.56 17.91
CA ALA A 652 -3.81 7.43 18.93
C ALA A 652 -3.45 6.36 19.96
N ASP A 653 -4.06 6.46 21.14
CA ASP A 653 -4.17 5.31 22.03
C ASP A 653 -4.87 4.16 21.31
N THR A 654 -4.69 2.93 21.79
CA THR A 654 -5.21 1.72 21.13
C THR A 654 -6.39 1.13 21.90
N PRO A 655 -7.64 1.43 21.52
CA PRO A 655 -8.82 0.74 22.05
C PRO A 655 -8.74 -0.77 21.81
N GLN A 656 -9.17 -1.56 22.81
CA GLN A 656 -9.22 -3.01 22.68
C GLN A 656 -10.23 -3.45 21.61
N ASN A 657 -11.40 -2.84 21.60
CA ASN A 657 -12.44 -3.10 20.59
C ASN A 657 -12.50 -1.99 19.55
N TYR A 658 -12.67 -2.36 18.29
CA TYR A 658 -13.01 -1.41 17.22
C TYR A 658 -14.43 -0.84 17.44
N THR A 659 -14.54 0.49 17.45
CA THR A 659 -15.81 1.20 17.68
C THR A 659 -15.93 2.44 16.79
N GLN A 660 -16.28 2.22 15.52
CA GLN A 660 -16.35 3.23 14.45
C GLN A 660 -17.21 4.45 14.75
N VAL A 661 -18.21 4.34 15.64
CA VAL A 661 -19.07 5.48 16.02
C VAL A 661 -18.45 6.35 17.12
N ARG A 662 -17.41 5.87 17.80
CA ARG A 662 -16.76 6.53 18.95
C ARG A 662 -15.34 6.98 18.64
N ASN A 663 -14.55 6.09 18.04
CA ASN A 663 -13.16 6.33 17.65
C ASN A 663 -13.09 6.38 16.13
N LYS A 664 -13.20 7.60 15.59
CA LYS A 664 -13.21 7.86 14.15
C LYS A 664 -12.44 9.13 13.85
N ILE A 665 -11.63 9.11 12.81
CA ILE A 665 -10.91 10.28 12.33
C ILE A 665 -11.24 10.47 10.85
N GLN A 666 -11.66 11.68 10.49
CA GLN A 666 -12.01 12.02 9.11
C GLN A 666 -11.14 13.18 8.63
N PHE A 667 -10.48 13.02 7.49
CA PHE A 667 -9.72 14.07 6.81
C PHE A 667 -10.49 14.52 5.58
N THR A 668 -10.86 15.80 5.52
CA THR A 668 -11.76 16.35 4.49
C THR A 668 -11.22 17.68 3.95
N GLY A 669 -11.81 18.19 2.85
CA GLY A 669 -11.32 19.41 2.21
C GLY A 669 -9.90 19.25 1.67
N ALA A 670 -9.15 20.35 1.62
CA ALA A 670 -7.75 20.44 1.21
C ALA A 670 -6.76 19.96 2.30
N THR A 671 -7.19 19.01 3.14
CA THR A 671 -6.31 18.45 4.18
C THR A 671 -5.13 17.71 3.53
N ARG A 672 -3.93 17.91 4.07
CA ARG A 672 -2.69 17.34 3.52
C ARG A 672 -1.65 17.03 4.59
N PHE A 673 -0.72 16.14 4.25
CA PHE A 673 0.39 15.70 5.08
C PHE A 673 1.71 16.04 4.39
N THR A 674 2.68 16.52 5.16
CA THR A 674 4.00 16.95 4.68
C THR A 674 5.05 16.64 5.74
N THR A 675 6.32 16.52 5.34
CA THR A 675 7.45 16.39 6.27
C THR A 675 8.06 17.74 6.62
N VAL A 676 7.84 18.75 5.76
CA VAL A 676 8.32 20.12 5.89
C VAL A 676 7.20 21.07 5.49
N HIS A 677 7.05 22.18 6.21
CA HIS A 677 6.00 23.15 5.95
C HIS A 677 6.18 23.80 4.57
N PRO A 678 5.18 23.71 3.67
CA PRO A 678 5.35 24.00 2.24
C PRO A 678 5.66 25.48 1.94
N THR A 679 5.18 26.42 2.76
CA THR A 679 5.43 27.85 2.56
C THR A 679 6.45 28.45 3.53
N GLU A 680 6.86 27.69 4.56
CA GLU A 680 7.76 28.16 5.63
C GLU A 680 8.75 27.06 6.07
N PRO A 681 9.57 26.50 5.16
CA PRO A 681 10.43 25.35 5.45
C PRO A 681 11.52 25.63 6.50
N GLU A 682 11.90 26.90 6.67
CA GLU A 682 12.94 27.32 7.63
C GLU A 682 12.37 27.74 9.00
N ASN A 683 11.04 27.67 9.17
CA ASN A 683 10.39 28.08 10.42
C ASN A 683 10.31 26.90 11.40
N ALA A 684 11.19 26.88 12.39
CA ALA A 684 11.24 25.84 13.42
C ALA A 684 9.97 25.70 14.27
N PHE A 685 9.06 26.69 14.26
CA PHE A 685 7.76 26.57 14.94
C PHE A 685 6.74 25.79 14.10
N LEU A 686 6.88 25.81 12.77
CA LEU A 686 5.97 25.16 11.82
C LEU A 686 6.52 23.84 11.28
N ASN A 687 7.67 23.39 11.79
CA ASN A 687 8.32 22.15 11.40
C ASN A 687 8.64 21.29 12.64
N PRO A 688 8.65 19.96 12.50
CA PRO A 688 9.04 19.04 13.57
C PRO A 688 10.43 19.32 14.12
N ASP A 689 10.62 18.94 15.38
CA ASP A 689 11.93 19.01 16.00
C ASP A 689 12.85 17.93 15.40
N PRO A 690 14.13 18.22 15.10
CA PRO A 690 15.02 17.26 14.45
C PRO A 690 15.28 15.96 15.22
N ALA A 691 14.94 15.93 16.52
CA ALA A 691 15.08 14.74 17.34
C ALA A 691 14.00 13.68 17.03
N ASP A 692 12.80 14.12 16.64
CA ASP A 692 11.63 13.27 16.44
C ASP A 692 11.44 12.87 14.97
N LEU A 693 12.21 13.48 14.06
CA LEU A 693 12.09 13.25 12.61
C LEU A 693 12.23 11.78 12.23
N ASN A 694 13.13 11.02 12.85
CA ASN A 694 13.28 9.61 12.52
C ASN A 694 12.03 8.79 12.87
N ASP A 695 11.38 9.10 13.99
CA ASP A 695 10.16 8.42 14.43
C ASP A 695 8.96 8.87 13.59
N ILE A 696 8.85 10.17 13.30
CA ILE A 696 7.82 10.74 12.41
C ILE A 696 7.90 10.12 11.01
N LEU A 697 9.11 9.96 10.45
CA LEU A 697 9.32 9.37 9.13
C LEU A 697 8.99 7.87 9.09
N SER A 698 8.91 7.19 10.24
CA SER A 698 8.50 5.78 10.29
C SER A 698 7.02 5.57 10.00
N SER A 699 6.18 6.57 10.31
CA SER A 699 4.73 6.51 10.09
C SER A 699 4.10 7.90 10.16
N SER A 700 3.41 8.30 9.09
CA SER A 700 2.55 9.50 9.10
C SER A 700 1.27 9.29 9.93
N MET A 701 0.82 8.04 10.10
CA MET A 701 -0.46 7.71 10.72
C MET A 701 -0.42 6.36 11.44
N MET A 702 -0.65 6.39 12.75
CA MET A 702 -0.64 5.24 13.65
C MET A 702 -1.93 5.18 14.48
N LEU A 703 -3.01 4.67 13.88
CA LEU A 703 -4.39 4.70 14.41
C LEU A 703 -5.01 3.28 14.54
N PRO A 704 -4.38 2.35 15.28
CA PRO A 704 -4.89 0.99 15.43
C PRO A 704 -6.31 0.97 16.03
N ASN A 705 -7.19 0.12 15.49
CA ASN A 705 -8.61 0.02 15.89
C ASN A 705 -9.46 1.31 15.77
N TYR A 706 -9.00 2.32 15.02
CA TYR A 706 -9.83 3.46 14.61
C TYR A 706 -10.44 3.26 13.23
N SER A 707 -11.62 3.83 13.02
CA SER A 707 -12.16 4.08 11.68
C SER A 707 -11.51 5.35 11.12
N VAL A 708 -10.92 5.26 9.94
CA VAL A 708 -10.26 6.40 9.28
C VAL A 708 -10.89 6.64 7.92
N ASP A 709 -11.33 7.88 7.68
CA ASP A 709 -11.78 8.30 6.36
C ASP A 709 -10.86 9.39 5.84
N ILE A 710 -10.35 9.21 4.62
CA ILE A 710 -9.62 10.21 3.87
C ILE A 710 -10.48 10.62 2.68
N GLY A 711 -10.73 11.92 2.60
CA GLY A 711 -11.54 12.51 1.55
C GLY A 711 -13.04 12.39 1.76
N THR A 712 -13.76 12.79 0.72
CA THR A 712 -15.22 12.67 0.61
C THR A 712 -15.57 12.26 -0.82
N PHE A 713 -16.84 11.98 -1.12
CA PHE A 713 -17.25 11.66 -2.49
C PHE A 713 -16.91 12.77 -3.49
N ASN A 714 -16.96 14.04 -3.07
CA ASN A 714 -16.60 15.19 -3.89
C ASN A 714 -15.36 15.88 -3.32
N SER A 715 -14.29 15.14 -3.05
CA SER A 715 -13.04 15.75 -2.63
C SER A 715 -12.64 16.89 -3.57
N PRO A 716 -12.27 18.06 -3.03
CA PRO A 716 -11.81 19.16 -3.86
C PRO A 716 -10.51 18.78 -4.58
N PRO A 717 -10.24 19.33 -5.78
CA PRO A 717 -8.97 19.10 -6.49
C PRO A 717 -7.72 19.45 -5.66
N GLU A 718 -7.85 20.37 -4.69
CA GLU A 718 -6.80 20.78 -3.77
C GLU A 718 -6.54 19.80 -2.63
N GLN A 719 -7.38 18.77 -2.45
CA GLN A 719 -7.06 17.66 -1.56
C GLN A 719 -5.86 16.91 -2.11
N ASP A 720 -4.86 16.70 -1.26
CA ASP A 720 -3.64 15.96 -1.59
C ASP A 720 -3.07 15.35 -0.29
N VAL A 721 -3.53 14.14 0.03
CA VAL A 721 -3.10 13.43 1.24
C VAL A 721 -1.95 12.49 0.89
N ARG A 722 -0.74 12.86 1.31
CA ARG A 722 0.47 12.04 1.09
C ARG A 722 0.96 11.44 2.39
N LEU A 723 0.79 10.13 2.52
CA LEU A 723 1.19 9.38 3.70
C LEU A 723 2.46 8.58 3.41
N HIS A 724 3.38 8.56 4.36
CA HIS A 724 4.66 7.86 4.25
C HIS A 724 4.88 6.89 5.41
N GLY A 725 5.58 5.80 5.13
CA GLY A 725 5.98 4.79 6.10
C GLY A 725 4.92 3.71 6.32
N ALA A 726 4.82 3.19 7.55
CA ALA A 726 3.80 2.21 7.92
C ALA A 726 2.51 2.91 8.35
N ILE A 727 1.46 2.82 7.55
CA ILE A 727 0.15 3.45 7.80
C ILE A 727 -0.75 2.43 8.49
N ILE A 728 -1.11 2.69 9.74
CA ILE A 728 -1.88 1.76 10.57
C ILE A 728 -3.27 2.33 10.84
N ALA A 729 -4.31 1.53 10.56
CA ALA A 729 -5.70 1.86 10.88
C ALA A 729 -6.45 0.62 11.38
N GLY A 730 -7.61 0.80 12.03
CA GLY A 730 -8.57 -0.29 12.22
C GLY A 730 -9.15 -0.70 10.88
N VAL A 731 -9.86 0.25 10.28
CA VAL A 731 -10.37 0.23 8.90
C VAL A 731 -10.07 1.60 8.30
N LEU A 732 -9.69 1.64 7.02
CA LEU A 732 -9.39 2.89 6.30
C LEU A 732 -10.15 2.94 4.98
N ASP A 733 -10.88 4.04 4.80
CA ASP A 733 -11.49 4.41 3.54
C ASP A 733 -10.77 5.64 2.97
N ALA A 734 -10.27 5.53 1.74
CA ALA A 734 -9.62 6.65 1.04
C ALA A 734 -10.36 6.99 -0.25
N ARG A 735 -10.60 8.28 -0.44
CA ARG A 735 -11.23 8.91 -1.61
C ARG A 735 -10.45 10.20 -1.95
N GLY A 736 -10.62 10.72 -3.16
CA GLY A 736 -9.89 11.88 -3.65
C GLY A 736 -8.40 11.59 -3.91
N ASN A 737 -7.58 12.63 -4.02
CA ASN A 737 -6.16 12.46 -4.29
C ASN A 737 -5.44 12.05 -3.00
N THR A 738 -5.08 10.77 -2.93
CA THR A 738 -4.35 10.18 -1.81
C THR A 738 -3.20 9.34 -2.35
N GLU A 739 -2.00 9.58 -1.83
CA GLU A 739 -0.81 8.78 -2.12
C GLU A 739 -0.33 8.14 -0.81
N ILE A 740 -0.08 6.82 -0.82
CA ILE A 740 0.50 6.10 0.31
C ILE A 740 1.82 5.49 -0.17
N VAL A 741 2.93 6.04 0.29
CA VAL A 741 4.27 5.53 0.01
C VAL A 741 4.76 4.73 1.21
N GLY A 742 4.68 3.40 1.11
CA GLY A 742 5.04 2.48 2.18
C GLY A 742 4.04 1.32 2.24
N THR A 743 3.54 1.01 3.43
CA THR A 743 2.59 -0.10 3.62
C THR A 743 1.37 0.36 4.41
N LEU A 744 0.18 0.03 3.91
CA LEU A 744 -1.09 0.13 4.62
C LEU A 744 -1.39 -1.18 5.37
N LEU A 745 -1.48 -1.11 6.70
CA LEU A 745 -1.83 -2.24 7.57
C LEU A 745 -3.13 -1.97 8.32
N LEU A 746 -4.08 -2.87 8.16
CA LEU A 746 -5.37 -2.82 8.84
C LEU A 746 -5.39 -3.78 10.03
N THR A 747 -6.01 -3.35 11.13
CA THR A 747 -5.95 -4.04 12.42
C THR A 747 -7.28 -4.60 12.89
N PHE A 748 -8.41 -4.20 12.28
CA PHE A 748 -9.71 -4.71 12.67
C PHE A 748 -10.12 -5.94 11.85
N ASP A 749 -10.26 -7.07 12.53
CA ASP A 749 -10.80 -8.32 11.97
C ASP A 749 -12.30 -8.46 12.28
N PRO A 750 -13.19 -8.27 11.28
CA PRO A 750 -14.63 -8.30 11.49
C PRO A 750 -15.13 -9.74 11.68
N THR A 751 -15.29 -10.16 12.94
CA THR A 751 -15.86 -11.47 13.29
C THR A 751 -17.35 -11.37 13.65
N PHE A 752 -18.21 -12.15 12.98
CA PHE A 752 -19.65 -12.18 13.27
C PHE A 752 -19.93 -12.64 14.70
N GLY A 753 -20.67 -11.83 15.47
CA GLY A 753 -20.97 -12.11 16.87
C GLY A 753 -19.93 -11.60 17.86
N GLU A 754 -18.92 -10.86 17.40
CA GLU A 754 -17.90 -10.24 18.23
C GLU A 754 -17.83 -8.72 18.00
N GLY A 755 -17.32 -7.99 19.00
CA GLY A 755 -17.09 -6.55 18.90
C GLY A 755 -18.32 -5.76 18.42
N PRO A 756 -18.21 -4.96 17.34
CA PRO A 756 -19.32 -4.14 16.83
C PRO A 756 -20.42 -4.96 16.13
N LEU A 757 -20.24 -6.27 15.94
CA LEU A 757 -21.20 -7.21 15.33
C LEU A 757 -21.97 -8.02 16.37
N GLN A 758 -22.08 -7.47 17.58
CA GLN A 758 -22.77 -8.08 18.71
C GLN A 758 -23.68 -7.04 19.40
N ASP A 759 -24.92 -7.42 19.72
CA ASP A 759 -25.82 -6.57 20.51
C ASP A 759 -25.50 -6.61 22.01
N VAL A 760 -26.18 -5.77 22.80
CA VAL A 760 -25.97 -5.69 24.26
C VAL A 760 -26.30 -6.99 25.02
N PHE A 761 -27.01 -7.93 24.40
CA PHE A 761 -27.37 -9.23 24.97
C PHE A 761 -26.43 -10.35 24.51
N GLY A 762 -25.40 -10.03 23.72
CA GLY A 762 -24.45 -11.00 23.19
C GLY A 762 -24.92 -11.71 21.92
N ASN A 763 -26.04 -11.30 21.31
CA ASN A 763 -26.50 -11.90 20.06
C ASN A 763 -25.73 -11.32 18.87
N PRO A 764 -25.33 -12.14 17.89
CA PRO A 764 -24.75 -11.65 16.65
C PRO A 764 -25.72 -10.76 15.86
N VAL A 765 -25.23 -9.61 15.40
CA VAL A 765 -25.98 -8.62 14.60
C VAL A 765 -25.09 -8.01 13.52
N GLY A 766 -25.73 -7.39 12.53
CA GLY A 766 -25.01 -6.75 11.43
C GLY A 766 -24.37 -7.76 10.49
N ASN A 767 -23.36 -7.31 9.77
CA ASN A 767 -22.70 -8.07 8.73
C ASN A 767 -21.20 -7.75 8.70
N PRO A 768 -20.29 -8.75 8.87
CA PRO A 768 -18.85 -8.55 8.72
C PRO A 768 -18.45 -7.81 7.44
N ALA A 769 -19.17 -8.05 6.34
CA ALA A 769 -18.91 -7.46 5.03
C ALA A 769 -18.99 -5.93 5.01
N GLY A 770 -19.71 -5.33 5.96
CA GLY A 770 -19.87 -3.89 6.11
C GLY A 770 -18.67 -3.19 6.76
N PHE A 771 -17.64 -3.92 7.17
CA PHE A 771 -16.37 -3.39 7.64
C PHE A 771 -15.29 -3.69 6.60
N ASN A 772 -15.36 -3.01 5.47
CA ASN A 772 -14.40 -3.11 4.38
C ASN A 772 -13.44 -1.91 4.42
N ALA A 773 -12.26 -2.07 3.83
CA ALA A 773 -11.39 -0.95 3.49
C ALA A 773 -11.55 -0.63 2.01
N SER A 774 -12.09 0.54 1.72
CA SER A 774 -12.35 0.99 0.36
C SER A 774 -11.35 2.05 -0.06
N LEU A 775 -10.68 1.83 -1.18
CA LEU A 775 -9.78 2.78 -1.83
C LEU A 775 -10.41 3.18 -3.16
N GLY A 776 -10.56 4.47 -3.40
CA GLY A 776 -11.15 4.98 -4.65
C GLY A 776 -12.67 4.89 -4.70
N TYR A 777 -13.21 5.12 -5.89
CA TYR A 777 -14.65 5.35 -6.07
C TYR A 777 -15.40 4.09 -6.53
N PHE A 778 -16.56 3.87 -5.92
CA PHE A 778 -17.53 2.82 -6.24
C PHE A 778 -18.86 3.43 -6.67
N GLY A 779 -19.56 2.75 -7.58
CA GLY A 779 -20.96 3.07 -7.88
C GLY A 779 -21.90 2.52 -6.81
N THR A 780 -23.18 2.92 -6.86
CA THR A 780 -24.23 2.40 -5.96
C THR A 780 -24.39 0.89 -5.96
N ASP A 781 -24.17 0.28 -7.12
CA ASP A 781 -24.42 -1.14 -7.33
C ASP A 781 -23.21 -2.01 -6.89
N ASP A 782 -22.10 -1.39 -6.50
CA ASP A 782 -20.83 -2.07 -6.19
C ASP A 782 -20.70 -2.54 -4.74
N GLY A 783 -21.70 -2.29 -3.91
CA GLY A 783 -21.81 -2.91 -2.58
C GLY A 783 -20.96 -2.30 -1.47
N ASP A 784 -20.47 -1.06 -1.63
CA ASP A 784 -19.92 -0.30 -0.49
C ASP A 784 -21.03 0.16 0.48
N PHE A 785 -22.30 0.11 0.05
CA PHE A 785 -23.52 0.50 0.78
C PHE A 785 -23.50 1.94 1.35
N GLU A 786 -22.49 2.73 1.02
CA GLU A 786 -22.28 4.10 1.46
C GLU A 786 -22.42 5.11 0.30
N SER A 787 -22.31 4.63 -0.94
CA SER A 787 -22.54 5.42 -2.16
C SER A 787 -24.03 5.50 -2.54
N VAL A 788 -24.52 6.69 -2.86
CA VAL A 788 -25.83 6.93 -3.51
C VAL A 788 -25.58 7.64 -4.84
N ASP A 789 -26.20 7.18 -5.93
CA ASP A 789 -26.01 7.73 -7.27
C ASP A 789 -26.48 9.18 -7.24
N PRO A 790 -25.62 10.15 -7.59
CA PRO A 790 -26.01 11.56 -7.67
C PRO A 790 -27.25 11.80 -8.56
N ALA A 791 -27.50 10.93 -9.55
CA ALA A 791 -28.67 10.98 -10.42
C ALA A 791 -29.97 10.54 -9.73
N ASP A 792 -29.88 9.76 -8.65
CA ASP A 792 -31.02 9.23 -7.89
C ASP A 792 -31.40 10.11 -6.68
N LEU A 793 -30.69 11.23 -6.48
CA LEU A 793 -30.99 12.16 -5.39
C LEU A 793 -32.38 12.81 -5.55
N PRO A 794 -33.25 12.76 -4.53
CA PRO A 794 -34.60 13.33 -4.62
C PRO A 794 -34.57 14.86 -4.70
N LEU A 795 -35.23 15.47 -5.68
CA LEU A 795 -35.25 16.94 -5.84
C LEU A 795 -36.17 17.66 -4.82
N VAL A 796 -35.69 18.69 -4.10
CA VAL A 796 -36.51 19.69 -3.38
C VAL A 796 -36.21 21.10 -3.89
N GLY A 797 -37.27 21.80 -4.30
CA GLY A 797 -37.13 23.15 -4.86
C GLY A 797 -36.54 23.19 -6.27
N GLY A 798 -36.46 22.05 -6.98
CA GLY A 798 -35.84 21.94 -8.31
C GLY A 798 -34.33 21.76 -8.27
N VAL A 799 -33.78 21.55 -7.08
CA VAL A 799 -32.39 21.18 -6.80
C VAL A 799 -32.45 19.82 -6.10
N PRO A 800 -31.51 18.88 -6.35
CA PRO A 800 -31.37 17.69 -5.51
C PRO A 800 -31.42 18.09 -4.03
N ILE A 801 -32.19 17.37 -3.19
CA ILE A 801 -32.12 17.47 -1.72
C ILE A 801 -30.71 17.06 -1.39
N VAL A 802 -29.89 18.01 -0.95
CA VAL A 802 -28.51 17.75 -0.60
C VAL A 802 -28.32 17.73 0.90
N GLY A 803 -27.78 16.62 1.40
CA GLY A 803 -26.95 16.55 2.61
C GLY A 803 -25.47 16.39 2.25
N TRP A 804 -25.10 16.72 1.00
CA TRP A 804 -23.77 16.57 0.41
C TRP A 804 -23.29 17.95 -0.03
N ASP A 805 -22.00 18.21 0.16
CA ASP A 805 -21.32 19.43 -0.24
C ASP A 805 -21.41 19.61 -1.77
N THR A 806 -22.17 20.63 -2.20
CA THR A 806 -22.46 20.92 -3.62
C THR A 806 -21.53 21.96 -4.23
N ASP A 807 -20.81 22.69 -3.42
CA ASP A 807 -19.81 23.68 -3.82
C ASP A 807 -18.39 23.15 -3.75
N GLY A 808 -18.21 21.90 -3.29
CA GLY A 808 -16.93 21.22 -3.19
C GLY A 808 -16.05 21.80 -2.09
N ASP A 809 -16.65 22.49 -1.10
CA ASP A 809 -15.93 23.19 -0.04
C ASP A 809 -15.74 22.33 1.23
N GLY A 810 -16.28 21.11 1.26
CA GLY A 810 -16.27 20.16 2.38
C GLY A 810 -17.00 20.64 3.65
N LEU A 811 -17.85 21.67 3.53
CA LEU A 811 -18.67 22.25 4.60
C LEU A 811 -20.15 22.21 4.18
N VAL A 812 -21.07 22.22 5.15
CA VAL A 812 -22.52 22.06 4.92
C VAL A 812 -23.20 23.40 4.68
#